data_AF-S7UTQ6-F1
#
_entry.id   AF-S7UTQ6-F1
#
_cell.length_a   1.000
_cell.length_b   1.000
_cell.length_c   1.000
_cell.angle_alpha   90.00
_cell.angle_beta   90.00
_cell.angle_gamma   90.00
#
_symmetry.space_group_name_H-M   'P 1'
#
loop_
_entity.id
_entity.type
_entity.pdbx_description
1 polymer ?
#
loop_
_entity_poly.entity_id
_entity_poly.type
_entity_poly.pdbx_seq_one_letter_code
_entity_poly.pdbx_strand_id
1 'polypeptide(L)'
;MLERRGTLRYGAARRLRQFGSRDSILLAPSSSRSMSTSGFFLPALPGERSLSGDSEAPQDFDLEAALRGHSRNPARVFPGEGDRRDGGDGGEKRERSRGRGSLGTPRLSPSSFDAREDFSGLSGRWGQREDGFGSTGASGRPPWVGRKSREGGRLAEMTAALSVATEEEFSGDREQTHGWLTKAETVTQGDEDLVSSETTYIAMLREELWQALSAHVAMWRRDKIEAGLNCLEQIEWFWGVEGMHKVQEVRALVKDNKMDSAGAVISSVTASMSSVTGSMQGRQHCFYVLVAVPPYTFRNSDHRVNLAAELRRIASKEQSQDSSLVYRIVEVDSMRRALLAAIVNPDILAVVVQDNVPVDHSHTSSHALVGFEAFVRGVEMFVDAPVAQMRAGAPVLSTFVRSVSRCRGNVDIFCVCTAMGLASLEPVTHLVKRAFFPNDDHSDLHEAILAGVRSKMRCPFFEALRRYAERPIGVFHALAISRGNSVRRSKWIQGLIDFYGVNLFKAESSATCGGLDSLLDPHGSLLDAQNLAARAYDASYAFFVTNGTSTSNKIVLQAVLRPEDVVLVDRDCHKSHHYGFVLAGSSPCYLDAYPLHRFSMYGGVPLDSIKRTLLAYRAVGRLEEVKLLVLTNCTFDGIVYNVRRVIEECLAIAPHLVFLFDEAWFSYAMFHPILKTRTAMHAANEIRRDLMEGRYHQLFEDLVETLGTDDLRAVDAETLAKTRLVPDPRRMRVRVYATHSIHKSLTALRQGSMILVNDDLFESHVHTAFKEAYYTHMSTSPNYQILATLDVGRSQMELEGYGLVERQIEAAFFIRRLLTRDLLVRKYFTVLSPRDMIPSAMRKHSREFLGEEALQCELTLQTLEQVWLSDDEFVLDPTRITLFTGLSGLDGETFKVKWLMDKYGVQINKTSRNSVLFMTNIGTTRSSCVFLKACIRSCAQELEMHRLLSSTRELEEVNDAVHGLVEECPDLPHFSAFHPVFAKPARVCEAARENAAAEEPTGAAANAKGGDKKGDGKREASVDGEDALASLVKDGDLRAAFYLAYDENNVRYLSLRSAKEAILKGKQLVATTFVIPYPPGFPVAVPGQVLTVALVDFLLKLDVKEIHGFDDKLGFRLFKPGVLTEKLRERQSAGALRGTSVEQRLPPETETVHVAVRPPTAGTPQLSEEKKDASSNGVVAASADDPDSKISEKSGNSTNATRNSDAASSLSSRRDDQEKRESET
;
A
#
# COMPACT_ATOMS: atom_id res chain seq x y z
N MET A 1 -10.53 -26.28 -34.45
CA MET A 1 -10.20 -26.71 -33.06
C MET A 1 -8.93 -26.08 -32.47
N LEU A 2 -8.03 -25.46 -33.25
CA LEU A 2 -6.71 -25.02 -32.72
C LEU A 2 -6.67 -23.63 -32.04
N GLU A 3 -7.68 -22.78 -32.20
CA GLU A 3 -7.62 -21.37 -31.76
C GLU A 3 -7.89 -21.13 -30.26
N ARG A 4 -8.48 -22.11 -29.53
CA ARG A 4 -8.81 -21.97 -28.09
C ARG A 4 -7.59 -22.02 -27.13
N ARG A 5 -6.38 -21.68 -27.57
CA ARG A 5 -5.13 -21.79 -26.78
C ARG A 5 -4.40 -20.48 -26.46
N GLY A 6 -5.03 -19.32 -26.71
CA GLY A 6 -4.44 -18.01 -26.40
C GLY A 6 -4.06 -17.80 -24.93
N THR A 7 -4.98 -18.06 -24.00
CA THR A 7 -4.81 -17.81 -22.55
C THR A 7 -3.75 -18.70 -21.90
N LEU A 8 -3.79 -20.02 -22.15
CA LEU A 8 -2.86 -20.98 -21.54
C LEU A 8 -1.40 -20.75 -21.93
N ARG A 9 -1.12 -20.24 -23.14
CA ARG A 9 0.25 -19.85 -23.54
C ARG A 9 0.74 -18.62 -22.80
N TYR A 10 -0.13 -17.68 -22.43
CA TYR A 10 0.27 -16.50 -21.68
C TYR A 10 0.65 -16.84 -20.24
N GLY A 11 -0.16 -17.65 -19.54
CA GLY A 11 0.01 -17.98 -18.12
C GLY A 11 1.30 -18.74 -17.78
N ALA A 12 1.54 -19.88 -18.42
CA ALA A 12 2.76 -20.66 -18.21
C ALA A 12 4.02 -19.83 -18.54
N ALA A 13 3.99 -19.06 -19.64
CA ALA A 13 5.06 -18.15 -20.00
C ALA A 13 5.15 -16.91 -19.08
N ARG A 14 4.11 -16.59 -18.29
CA ARG A 14 4.09 -15.47 -17.33
C ARG A 14 4.71 -15.88 -15.99
N ARG A 15 4.43 -17.09 -15.51
CA ARG A 15 5.14 -17.69 -14.35
C ARG A 15 6.63 -17.90 -14.66
N LEU A 16 6.96 -18.40 -15.85
CA LEU A 16 8.36 -18.41 -16.33
C LEU A 16 8.95 -17.00 -16.46
N ARG A 17 8.16 -15.96 -16.73
CA ARG A 17 8.65 -14.56 -16.79
C ARG A 17 8.92 -13.92 -15.43
N GLN A 18 8.30 -14.41 -14.36
CA GLN A 18 8.64 -14.02 -12.98
C GLN A 18 10.01 -14.59 -12.56
N PHE A 19 10.41 -15.73 -13.14
CA PHE A 19 11.71 -16.39 -12.95
C PHE A 19 12.61 -16.31 -14.20
N GLY A 20 12.48 -15.25 -15.02
CA GLY A 20 13.27 -15.09 -16.24
C GLY A 20 12.70 -14.00 -17.14
N SER A 21 13.26 -12.79 -17.10
CA SER A 21 12.70 -11.68 -17.88
C SER A 21 12.72 -11.98 -19.38
N ARG A 22 11.79 -11.38 -20.15
CA ARG A 22 11.63 -11.67 -21.59
C ARG A 22 12.86 -11.30 -22.45
N ASP A 23 13.84 -10.64 -21.82
CA ASP A 23 15.09 -10.16 -22.39
C ASP A 23 16.26 -11.14 -22.14
N SER A 24 16.06 -12.15 -21.27
CA SER A 24 17.05 -13.22 -21.02
C SER A 24 16.96 -14.31 -22.09
N ILE A 25 17.79 -14.19 -23.13
CA ILE A 25 17.85 -15.14 -24.24
C ILE A 25 18.90 -16.24 -24.02
N LEU A 26 18.53 -17.45 -24.41
CA LEU A 26 19.31 -18.68 -24.39
C LEU A 26 20.72 -18.54 -24.99
N LEU A 27 21.76 -18.74 -24.18
CA LEU A 27 23.09 -19.10 -24.67
C LEU A 27 23.14 -20.61 -24.95
N ALA A 28 22.77 -21.02 -26.17
CA ALA A 28 23.03 -22.37 -26.64
C ALA A 28 24.54 -22.53 -26.93
N PRO A 29 25.24 -23.54 -26.36
CA PRO A 29 26.67 -23.69 -26.57
C PRO A 29 26.98 -24.09 -28.03
N SER A 30 27.77 -23.25 -28.70
CA SER A 30 28.26 -23.46 -30.07
C SER A 30 29.30 -24.59 -30.12
N SER A 31 28.81 -25.83 -30.11
CA SER A 31 29.63 -27.04 -30.15
C SER A 31 30.32 -27.23 -31.52
N SER A 32 31.48 -26.57 -31.66
CA SER A 32 32.40 -26.73 -32.78
C SER A 32 33.04 -28.13 -32.79
N ARG A 33 32.36 -29.09 -33.44
CA ARG A 33 32.96 -30.38 -33.80
C ARG A 33 33.21 -30.44 -35.30
N SER A 34 34.47 -30.30 -35.68
CA SER A 34 34.95 -30.71 -37.00
C SER A 34 34.89 -32.23 -37.13
N MET A 35 34.33 -32.71 -38.24
CA MET A 35 34.64 -34.02 -38.81
C MET A 35 34.66 -33.94 -40.33
N SER A 36 35.33 -34.91 -40.94
CA SER A 36 35.98 -34.84 -42.24
C SER A 36 35.09 -35.14 -43.44
N THR A 37 35.53 -34.70 -44.61
CA THR A 37 34.92 -34.90 -45.92
C THR A 37 35.01 -36.35 -46.44
N SER A 38 33.86 -37.00 -46.62
CA SER A 38 33.54 -38.07 -47.61
C SER A 38 32.10 -38.53 -47.37
N GLY A 39 31.31 -39.04 -48.33
CA GLY A 39 31.50 -39.15 -49.78
C GLY A 39 30.44 -40.09 -50.40
N PHE A 40 30.04 -39.82 -51.64
CA PHE A 40 29.23 -40.67 -52.56
C PHE A 40 27.68 -40.79 -52.45
N PHE A 41 27.11 -40.91 -53.66
CA PHE A 41 25.84 -41.48 -54.16
C PHE A 41 24.45 -40.82 -53.94
N LEU A 42 23.88 -40.39 -55.09
CA LEU A 42 22.45 -40.26 -55.43
C LEU A 42 21.92 -41.59 -56.01
N PRO A 43 20.59 -41.87 -55.94
CA PRO A 43 19.64 -41.53 -57.02
C PRO A 43 18.34 -40.85 -56.48
N ALA A 44 17.61 -39.94 -57.14
CA ALA A 44 17.16 -39.74 -58.53
C ALA A 44 15.75 -40.29 -58.87
N LEU A 45 14.72 -39.41 -58.79
CA LEU A 45 13.54 -39.12 -59.67
C LEU A 45 12.76 -40.26 -60.40
N PRO A 46 11.44 -40.12 -60.75
CA PRO A 46 10.64 -38.92 -61.15
C PRO A 46 9.37 -38.69 -60.27
N GLY A 47 8.39 -37.77 -60.48
CA GLY A 47 7.89 -36.87 -61.56
C GLY A 47 6.35 -37.09 -61.73
N GLU A 48 5.44 -36.18 -62.10
CA GLU A 48 5.44 -34.78 -62.58
C GLU A 48 4.00 -34.15 -62.46
N ARG A 49 3.82 -32.81 -62.60
CA ARG A 49 2.57 -32.02 -62.95
C ARG A 49 1.59 -31.47 -61.87
N SER A 50 1.85 -30.22 -61.46
CA SER A 50 0.99 -29.00 -61.52
C SER A 50 -0.53 -29.01 -61.24
N LEU A 51 -1.00 -28.10 -60.35
CA LEU A 51 -1.68 -26.82 -60.73
C LEU A 51 -1.93 -25.89 -59.51
N SER A 52 -2.31 -24.62 -59.77
CA SER A 52 -2.68 -23.51 -58.85
C SER A 52 -3.49 -23.91 -57.61
N GLY A 53 -3.40 -23.25 -56.45
CA GLY A 53 -2.82 -21.92 -56.15
C GLY A 53 -3.40 -21.37 -54.82
N ASP A 54 -3.19 -20.14 -54.33
CA ASP A 54 -2.29 -19.01 -54.68
C ASP A 54 -2.14 -18.10 -53.41
N SER A 55 -1.28 -17.06 -53.40
CA SER A 55 -1.00 -16.27 -52.17
C SER A 55 -0.43 -14.86 -52.41
N GLU A 56 -0.82 -13.86 -51.60
CA GLU A 56 -0.16 -12.55 -51.51
C GLU A 56 0.07 -12.10 -50.05
N ALA A 57 1.16 -11.35 -49.85
CA ALA A 57 1.48 -10.62 -48.62
C ALA A 57 2.00 -9.21 -49.00
N PRO A 58 1.62 -8.15 -48.28
CA PRO A 58 2.01 -6.79 -48.65
C PRO A 58 3.47 -6.48 -48.31
N GLN A 59 4.14 -5.74 -49.20
CA GLN A 59 5.51 -5.23 -49.03
C GLN A 59 5.54 -3.78 -48.52
N ASP A 60 6.75 -3.29 -48.25
CA ASP A 60 7.07 -2.00 -47.65
C ASP A 60 6.59 -0.76 -48.44
N PHE A 61 6.52 0.39 -47.77
CA PHE A 61 6.07 1.65 -48.34
C PHE A 61 7.21 2.68 -48.39
N ASP A 62 7.48 3.21 -49.58
CA ASP A 62 8.67 4.02 -49.89
C ASP A 62 8.49 5.53 -49.56
N LEU A 63 9.61 6.23 -49.33
CA LEU A 63 9.67 7.56 -48.69
C LEU A 63 10.07 8.71 -49.64
N GLU A 64 10.12 8.50 -50.96
CA GLU A 64 10.58 9.48 -51.96
C GLU A 64 9.46 10.28 -52.68
N ALA A 65 8.18 9.96 -52.45
CA ALA A 65 7.07 10.40 -53.32
C ALA A 65 6.55 11.85 -53.10
N ALA A 66 7.16 12.67 -52.24
CA ALA A 66 6.56 13.91 -51.71
C ALA A 66 7.11 15.24 -52.26
N LEU A 67 8.09 15.25 -53.16
CA LEU A 67 8.76 16.49 -53.62
C LEU A 67 8.94 16.56 -55.15
N ARG A 68 8.53 17.71 -55.72
CA ARG A 68 8.62 18.12 -57.15
C ARG A 68 7.61 17.43 -58.09
N GLY A 69 6.83 18.12 -58.95
CA GLY A 69 6.51 19.55 -59.00
C GLY A 69 6.02 20.06 -60.38
N HIS A 70 5.00 20.94 -60.39
CA HIS A 70 4.50 21.75 -61.54
C HIS A 70 3.80 20.94 -62.68
N SER A 71 2.99 21.48 -63.62
CA SER A 71 2.70 22.87 -63.99
C SER A 71 1.33 23.08 -64.73
N ARG A 72 0.84 24.33 -64.73
CA ARG A 72 0.03 25.04 -65.77
C ARG A 72 -1.48 24.78 -65.97
N ASN A 73 -2.10 25.76 -66.62
CA ASN A 73 -3.53 26.12 -66.77
C ASN A 73 -3.82 26.40 -68.27
N PRO A 74 -5.06 26.39 -68.80
CA PRO A 74 -5.88 27.62 -69.00
C PRO A 74 -7.44 27.34 -69.00
N ALA A 75 -8.40 28.19 -69.39
CA ALA A 75 -8.44 29.52 -70.04
C ALA A 75 -9.80 30.26 -69.85
N ARG A 76 -9.79 31.62 -69.83
CA ARG A 76 -10.91 32.57 -70.14
C ARG A 76 -12.13 32.55 -69.17
N VAL A 77 -12.98 33.58 -69.04
CA VAL A 77 -13.42 34.70 -69.92
C VAL A 77 -13.44 36.09 -69.19
N PHE A 78 -13.51 37.20 -69.94
CA PHE A 78 -13.61 38.65 -69.54
C PHE A 78 -15.08 39.12 -69.31
N PRO A 79 -15.45 40.41 -69.08
CA PRO A 79 -14.71 41.71 -68.95
C PRO A 79 -14.98 42.49 -67.63
N GLY A 80 -14.49 43.72 -67.34
CA GLY A 80 -13.52 44.64 -68.00
C GLY A 80 -13.49 46.05 -67.35
N GLU A 81 -12.51 46.89 -67.74
CA GLU A 81 -12.26 48.32 -67.35
C GLU A 81 -11.96 48.60 -65.85
N GLY A 82 -11.07 49.52 -65.41
CA GLY A 82 -10.09 50.47 -66.01
C GLY A 82 -9.50 51.35 -64.86
N ASP A 83 -8.47 52.21 -64.94
CA ASP A 83 -7.44 52.57 -65.95
C ASP A 83 -6.29 53.36 -65.22
N ARG A 84 -5.11 53.54 -65.86
CA ARG A 84 -4.00 54.51 -65.58
C ARG A 84 -3.04 54.41 -64.34
N ARG A 85 -1.77 54.08 -64.70
CA ARG A 85 -0.53 54.90 -64.58
C ARG A 85 0.40 54.92 -63.34
N ASP A 86 1.67 54.70 -63.67
CA ASP A 86 2.89 55.47 -63.34
C ASP A 86 3.42 55.61 -61.89
N GLY A 87 4.34 54.71 -61.52
CA GLY A 87 5.75 55.03 -61.19
C GLY A 87 6.13 55.72 -59.86
N GLY A 88 7.37 55.50 -59.40
CA GLY A 88 8.00 56.27 -58.32
C GLY A 88 8.95 55.47 -57.42
N ASP A 89 10.25 55.78 -57.48
CA ASP A 89 11.35 55.18 -56.70
C ASP A 89 11.74 56.01 -55.46
N GLY A 90 12.39 55.37 -54.48
CA GLY A 90 13.32 56.00 -53.53
C GLY A 90 12.81 56.79 -52.31
N GLY A 91 13.66 56.94 -51.28
CA GLY A 91 13.51 57.94 -50.22
C GLY A 91 14.05 57.55 -48.82
N GLU A 92 15.12 58.20 -48.35
CA GLU A 92 15.63 58.08 -46.97
C GLU A 92 15.28 59.28 -46.06
N LYS A 93 15.16 59.00 -44.76
CA LYS A 93 15.64 59.77 -43.57
C LYS A 93 15.48 61.31 -43.45
N ARG A 94 15.04 61.67 -42.22
CA ARG A 94 15.53 62.74 -41.30
C ARG A 94 15.11 64.22 -41.47
N GLU A 95 14.64 64.77 -40.33
CA GLU A 95 15.00 66.09 -39.74
C GLU A 95 14.60 67.38 -40.53
N ARG A 96 14.48 68.60 -39.98
CA ARG A 96 14.49 69.25 -38.63
C ARG A 96 13.80 70.64 -38.82
N SER A 97 13.30 71.41 -37.84
CA SER A 97 12.77 71.22 -36.48
C SER A 97 12.45 72.62 -35.90
N ARG A 98 11.37 72.82 -35.13
CA ARG A 98 11.13 74.08 -34.37
C ARG A 98 10.58 73.82 -32.97
N GLY A 99 11.15 74.50 -31.98
CA GLY A 99 10.76 74.39 -30.56
C GLY A 99 10.49 75.74 -29.92
N ARG A 100 9.35 75.81 -29.21
CA ARG A 100 8.85 76.79 -28.21
C ARG A 100 7.45 76.27 -27.84
N GLY A 101 6.98 76.26 -26.59
CA GLY A 101 7.58 76.64 -25.31
C GLY A 101 6.58 76.28 -24.19
N SER A 102 6.80 76.77 -22.96
CA SER A 102 5.84 76.73 -21.83
C SER A 102 5.13 75.38 -21.58
N LEU A 103 5.82 74.45 -20.93
CA LEU A 103 5.15 73.39 -20.17
C LEU A 103 4.52 74.01 -18.90
N GLY A 104 3.22 73.82 -18.72
CA GLY A 104 2.48 74.30 -17.56
C GLY A 104 1.13 73.61 -17.44
N THR A 105 0.67 73.41 -16.20
CA THR A 105 -0.50 72.60 -15.80
C THR A 105 -0.33 71.07 -15.98
N PRO A 106 -0.94 70.24 -15.12
CA PRO A 106 -0.80 70.37 -13.67
C PRO A 106 -0.49 69.06 -12.92
N ARG A 107 0.14 69.22 -11.75
CA ARG A 107 0.09 68.32 -10.58
C ARG A 107 -1.36 68.23 -10.05
N LEU A 108 -1.82 67.25 -9.26
CA LEU A 108 -1.21 66.07 -8.62
C LEU A 108 -2.34 65.05 -8.28
N SER A 109 -1.97 63.85 -7.83
CA SER A 109 -2.88 62.85 -7.23
C SER A 109 -3.60 63.35 -5.97
N PRO A 110 -4.83 62.90 -5.70
CA PRO A 110 -5.08 62.22 -4.42
C PRO A 110 -6.14 61.08 -4.44
N SER A 111 -6.16 60.31 -3.33
CA SER A 111 -7.30 59.62 -2.68
C SER A 111 -8.38 58.87 -3.49
N SER A 112 -8.53 57.58 -3.16
CA SER A 112 -9.75 56.77 -3.33
C SER A 112 -10.77 57.00 -2.20
N PHE A 113 -12.03 56.55 -2.40
CA PHE A 113 -13.21 56.66 -1.49
C PHE A 113 -13.84 58.09 -1.41
N ASP A 114 -15.18 58.29 -1.40
CA ASP A 114 -16.32 57.35 -1.51
C ASP A 114 -17.67 58.02 -1.92
N ALA A 115 -18.69 57.19 -2.14
CA ALA A 115 -20.11 57.31 -1.75
C ALA A 115 -21.08 58.35 -2.38
N ARG A 116 -22.31 57.87 -2.64
CA ARG A 116 -23.65 58.38 -2.19
C ARG A 116 -24.78 57.51 -2.81
N GLU A 117 -26.00 57.39 -2.29
CA GLU A 117 -26.83 58.11 -1.28
C GLU A 117 -27.47 57.06 -0.30
N ASP A 118 -28.01 57.32 0.91
CA ASP A 118 -28.13 58.56 1.74
C ASP A 118 -28.45 58.30 3.25
N PHE A 119 -28.18 59.30 4.13
CA PHE A 119 -28.71 59.60 5.51
C PHE A 119 -28.84 58.50 6.63
N SER A 120 -28.70 58.73 7.96
CA SER A 120 -28.31 59.88 8.84
C SER A 120 -28.03 59.43 10.31
N GLY A 121 -27.32 60.21 11.18
CA GLY A 121 -27.46 60.08 12.67
C GLY A 121 -26.28 60.30 13.68
N LEU A 122 -25.81 61.54 13.90
CA LEU A 122 -25.33 62.18 15.18
C LEU A 122 -24.35 61.52 16.24
N SER A 123 -23.15 62.16 16.43
CA SER A 123 -22.32 62.34 17.70
C SER A 123 -21.75 61.12 18.47
N GLY A 124 -20.61 61.09 19.20
CA GLY A 124 -19.49 61.99 19.64
C GLY A 124 -18.49 61.20 20.57
N ARG A 125 -17.44 61.69 21.29
CA ARG A 125 -16.72 62.99 21.41
C ARG A 125 -15.39 62.89 22.29
N TRP A 126 -14.18 63.17 21.74
CA TRP A 126 -12.88 63.54 22.43
C TRP A 126 -12.08 62.47 23.27
N GLY A 127 -10.74 62.51 23.46
CA GLY A 127 -9.64 63.24 22.76
C GLY A 127 -8.26 63.42 23.51
N GLN A 128 -7.12 63.26 22.79
CA GLN A 128 -5.72 63.75 23.06
C GLN A 128 -4.91 63.22 24.31
N ARG A 129 -3.54 63.25 24.40
CA ARG A 129 -2.44 63.92 23.64
C ARG A 129 -1.03 63.25 23.78
N GLU A 130 -0.08 63.58 22.88
CA GLU A 130 1.42 63.74 22.94
C GLU A 130 2.21 63.37 24.25
N ASP A 131 3.49 62.94 24.31
CA ASP A 131 4.58 62.44 23.39
C ASP A 131 5.73 61.84 24.28
N GLY A 132 6.96 61.41 23.90
CA GLY A 132 7.72 61.32 22.63
C GLY A 132 9.25 61.02 22.84
N PHE A 133 9.94 60.42 21.83
CA PHE A 133 11.42 60.20 21.69
C PHE A 133 12.23 59.32 22.69
N GLY A 134 13.34 58.70 22.23
CA GLY A 134 14.52 58.32 23.06
C GLY A 134 15.12 56.91 22.87
N SER A 135 16.40 56.79 22.47
CA SER A 135 17.06 55.53 22.03
C SER A 135 18.12 54.94 22.98
N THR A 136 18.16 53.59 23.08
CA THR A 136 19.34 52.68 23.28
C THR A 136 20.32 52.81 24.46
N GLY A 137 20.67 51.68 25.14
CA GLY A 137 22.01 51.51 25.74
C GLY A 137 22.25 50.47 26.88
N ALA A 138 22.89 49.34 26.55
CA ALA A 138 23.91 48.58 27.33
C ALA A 138 23.72 48.03 28.79
N SER A 139 23.67 46.69 28.89
CA SER A 139 24.42 45.76 29.80
C SER A 139 24.62 45.99 31.33
N GLY A 140 24.31 44.97 32.15
CA GLY A 140 24.87 44.78 33.52
C GLY A 140 24.35 43.54 34.31
N ARG A 141 25.22 42.87 35.10
CA ARG A 141 24.97 41.75 36.05
C ARG A 141 25.98 41.84 37.23
N PRO A 142 25.79 41.17 38.40
CA PRO A 142 24.58 40.60 39.02
C PRO A 142 24.21 41.44 40.29
N PRO A 143 24.53 41.16 41.59
CA PRO A 143 25.04 39.99 42.33
C PRO A 143 23.94 39.29 43.19
N TRP A 144 24.23 38.88 44.44
CA TRP A 144 23.36 38.15 45.40
C TRP A 144 23.65 38.59 46.86
N VAL A 145 22.66 38.47 47.78
CA VAL A 145 22.84 38.35 49.25
C VAL A 145 21.69 37.51 49.84
N GLY A 146 21.90 36.75 50.93
CA GLY A 146 20.81 36.06 51.64
C GLY A 146 21.15 35.49 53.03
N ARG A 147 20.12 35.20 53.84
CA ARG A 147 20.07 34.40 55.11
C ARG A 147 18.59 34.09 55.39
N LYS A 148 18.08 32.93 55.86
CA LYS A 148 18.48 31.80 56.76
C LYS A 148 18.18 31.96 58.27
N SER A 149 17.01 31.42 58.68
CA SER A 149 16.69 30.76 59.97
C SER A 149 15.31 30.06 59.81
N ARG A 150 15.15 28.74 59.98
CA ARG A 150 15.14 27.89 61.21
C ARG A 150 13.86 28.03 62.06
N GLU A 151 13.21 26.98 62.57
CA GLU A 151 13.40 25.51 62.42
C GLU A 151 12.17 24.71 62.95
N GLY A 152 11.94 23.49 62.44
CA GLY A 152 11.06 22.46 63.06
C GLY A 152 9.54 22.53 62.79
N GLY A 153 8.81 21.42 62.63
CA GLY A 153 9.27 20.03 62.40
C GLY A 153 8.26 18.94 62.78
N ARG A 154 7.66 18.25 61.79
CA ARG A 154 7.15 16.85 61.83
C ARG A 154 6.38 16.52 60.55
N LEU A 155 7.03 15.87 59.59
CA LEU A 155 6.44 14.87 58.68
C LEU A 155 7.60 14.05 58.12
N ALA A 156 7.58 12.73 58.30
CA ALA A 156 8.72 11.86 58.00
C ALA A 156 8.27 10.47 57.53
N GLU A 157 7.44 10.46 56.49
CA GLU A 157 7.11 9.33 55.62
C GLU A 157 6.54 9.94 54.30
N MET A 158 6.62 9.21 53.18
CA MET A 158 6.19 9.67 51.85
C MET A 158 6.99 10.82 51.18
N THR A 159 8.33 10.84 51.20
CA THR A 159 9.09 11.60 50.18
C THR A 159 10.48 10.99 49.86
N ALA A 160 10.50 9.86 49.14
CA ALA A 160 11.74 9.18 48.74
C ALA A 160 11.61 8.56 47.33
N ALA A 161 11.52 9.40 46.29
CA ALA A 161 11.46 8.95 44.88
C ALA A 161 11.95 9.97 43.83
N LEU A 162 12.37 11.20 44.21
CA LEU A 162 12.63 12.30 43.26
C LEU A 162 13.76 13.24 43.70
N SER A 163 15.00 12.93 43.33
CA SER A 163 16.07 13.89 42.99
C SER A 163 17.23 13.16 42.30
N VAL A 164 18.10 13.88 41.59
CA VAL A 164 19.06 13.31 40.61
C VAL A 164 20.50 13.72 40.90
N ALA A 165 21.40 12.74 40.77
CA ALA A 165 22.86 12.81 40.55
C ALA A 165 23.78 13.50 41.59
N THR A 166 24.85 12.77 41.94
CA THR A 166 26.25 13.25 41.95
C THR A 166 27.17 12.12 41.47
N GLU A 167 28.36 12.46 41.00
CA GLU A 167 29.42 11.52 40.64
C GLU A 167 30.27 11.12 41.88
N GLU A 168 31.31 10.32 41.63
CA GLU A 168 32.38 9.85 42.53
C GLU A 168 32.09 8.66 43.48
N GLU A 169 33.20 7.99 43.85
CA GLU A 169 33.35 6.84 44.77
C GLU A 169 32.52 5.56 44.53
N PHE A 170 33.02 4.70 43.62
CA PHE A 170 33.26 3.29 43.97
C PHE A 170 34.52 2.75 43.28
N SER A 171 35.29 1.90 43.97
CA SER A 171 36.52 1.29 43.46
C SER A 171 36.66 -0.17 43.93
N GLY A 172 37.22 -1.02 43.06
CA GLY A 172 37.12 -2.49 43.18
C GLY A 172 35.79 -3.01 42.61
N ASP A 173 35.73 -4.01 41.72
CA ASP A 173 36.81 -4.77 41.08
C ASP A 173 36.65 -4.79 39.55
N ARG A 174 37.75 -5.06 38.84
CA ARG A 174 37.76 -5.21 37.38
C ARG A 174 37.99 -6.68 37.01
N GLU A 175 37.05 -7.29 36.29
CA GLU A 175 37.43 -8.10 35.13
C GLU A 175 36.33 -8.22 34.05
N GLN A 176 36.74 -7.93 32.81
CA GLN A 176 36.16 -8.35 31.53
C GLN A 176 34.63 -8.27 31.31
N THR A 177 34.18 -7.20 30.65
CA THR A 177 33.30 -7.32 29.47
C THR A 177 33.35 -6.09 28.54
N HIS A 178 33.62 -6.33 27.26
CA HIS A 178 33.22 -5.53 26.09
C HIS A 178 33.39 -4.00 26.06
N GLY A 179 34.65 -3.53 26.00
CA GLY A 179 34.99 -2.15 25.59
C GLY A 179 34.80 -1.84 24.10
N TRP A 180 33.65 -2.17 23.50
CA TRP A 180 33.30 -1.82 22.11
C TRP A 180 32.12 -0.86 21.95
N LEU A 181 31.26 -0.69 22.97
CA LEU A 181 30.16 0.30 22.94
C LEU A 181 30.67 1.76 22.88
N THR A 182 31.72 2.08 23.64
CA THR A 182 32.20 3.46 23.88
C THR A 182 32.89 4.15 22.69
N LYS A 183 32.84 3.56 21.48
CA LYS A 183 33.29 4.18 20.22
C LYS A 183 32.18 4.73 19.34
N ALA A 184 30.90 4.49 19.66
CA ALA A 184 29.78 5.15 18.98
C ALA A 184 29.49 6.55 19.55
N GLU A 185 29.69 6.74 20.86
CA GLU A 185 29.34 7.96 21.59
C GLU A 185 30.28 9.15 21.30
N THR A 186 31.46 8.88 20.71
CA THR A 186 32.54 9.86 20.54
C THR A 186 32.24 10.95 19.51
N VAL A 187 31.20 10.79 18.69
CA VAL A 187 30.70 11.84 17.76
C VAL A 187 29.62 12.71 18.41
N THR A 188 28.89 12.18 19.41
CA THR A 188 27.68 12.82 19.96
C THR A 188 27.90 13.79 21.12
N GLN A 189 29.09 13.85 21.73
CA GLN A 189 29.38 14.74 22.88
C GLN A 189 30.53 15.74 22.66
N GLY A 190 31.26 15.65 21.55
CA GLY A 190 32.37 16.56 21.25
C GLY A 190 31.99 17.79 20.41
N ASP A 191 31.04 17.64 19.48
CA ASP A 191 30.81 18.58 18.36
C ASP A 191 29.31 18.83 18.08
N GLU A 192 28.54 19.21 19.12
CA GLU A 192 27.09 19.53 19.02
C GLU A 192 26.73 20.60 17.96
N ASP A 193 27.72 21.37 17.51
CA ASP A 193 27.60 22.54 16.64
C ASP A 193 27.70 22.19 15.14
N LEU A 194 28.03 20.93 14.81
CA LEU A 194 28.40 20.46 13.46
C LEU A 194 27.26 19.73 12.72
N VAL A 195 26.53 18.89 13.47
CA VAL A 195 25.34 18.17 12.99
C VAL A 195 24.28 18.26 14.09
N SER A 196 23.38 19.23 13.96
CA SER A 196 22.28 19.45 14.92
C SER A 196 21.11 18.46 14.75
N SER A 197 21.28 17.43 13.91
CA SER A 197 20.23 16.51 13.50
C SER A 197 20.37 15.13 14.12
N GLU A 198 19.25 14.66 14.69
CA GLU A 198 19.10 13.35 15.31
C GLU A 198 18.89 12.21 14.27
N THR A 199 19.40 12.39 13.05
CA THR A 199 19.07 11.63 11.83
C THR A 199 19.67 10.23 11.82
N THR A 200 18.88 9.20 11.46
CA THR A 200 19.32 7.78 11.46
C THR A 200 19.62 7.18 10.07
N TYR A 201 19.55 7.98 9.00
CA TYR A 201 19.69 7.54 7.60
C TYR A 201 20.76 8.33 6.82
N ILE A 202 21.78 7.63 6.27
CA ILE A 202 22.96 8.28 5.65
C ILE A 202 22.59 9.23 4.50
N ALA A 203 21.65 8.88 3.61
CA ALA A 203 21.35 9.76 2.49
C ALA A 203 20.70 11.08 2.91
N MET A 204 20.07 11.15 4.10
CA MET A 204 19.61 12.41 4.71
C MET A 204 20.74 13.13 5.47
N LEU A 205 21.57 12.41 6.23
CA LEU A 205 22.77 12.96 6.87
C LEU A 205 23.69 13.68 5.85
N ARG A 206 23.77 13.13 4.63
CA ARG A 206 24.43 13.75 3.48
C ARG A 206 23.85 15.13 3.12
N GLU A 207 22.52 15.25 3.02
CA GLU A 207 21.87 16.55 2.73
C GLU A 207 22.15 17.58 3.84
N GLU A 208 22.15 17.12 5.09
CA GLU A 208 22.33 17.97 6.27
C GLU A 208 23.79 18.43 6.45
N LEU A 209 24.77 17.58 6.16
CA LEU A 209 26.19 17.94 6.18
C LEU A 209 26.53 19.03 5.13
N TRP A 210 25.98 18.93 3.91
CA TRP A 210 26.15 20.00 2.90
C TRP A 210 25.48 21.31 3.33
N GLN A 211 24.29 21.25 3.93
CA GLN A 211 23.59 22.43 4.45
C GLN A 211 24.36 23.07 5.63
N ALA A 212 24.89 22.26 6.56
CA ALA A 212 25.71 22.71 7.68
C ALA A 212 27.02 23.36 7.21
N LEU A 213 27.70 22.79 6.20
CA LEU A 213 28.85 23.42 5.56
C LEU A 213 28.52 24.80 4.99
N SER A 214 27.35 24.97 4.36
CA SER A 214 26.94 26.28 3.84
C SER A 214 26.85 27.34 4.94
N ALA A 215 26.34 26.97 6.12
CA ALA A 215 26.29 27.87 7.28
C ALA A 215 27.69 28.11 7.88
N HIS A 216 28.52 27.07 8.01
CA HIS A 216 29.86 27.20 8.57
C HIS A 216 30.83 28.01 7.69
N VAL A 217 30.72 27.89 6.35
CA VAL A 217 31.44 28.74 5.38
C VAL A 217 31.00 30.19 5.51
N ALA A 218 29.70 30.47 5.57
CA ALA A 218 29.19 31.83 5.80
C ALA A 218 29.64 32.42 7.15
N MET A 219 29.82 31.58 8.17
CA MET A 219 30.36 31.96 9.50
C MET A 219 31.89 31.86 9.63
N TRP A 220 32.62 31.52 8.55
CA TRP A 220 34.09 31.36 8.51
C TRP A 220 34.66 30.37 9.55
N ARG A 221 33.87 29.41 10.03
CA ARG A 221 34.20 28.44 11.09
C ARG A 221 35.11 27.29 10.58
N ARG A 222 36.37 27.60 10.23
CA ARG A 222 37.31 26.67 9.56
C ARG A 222 37.36 25.25 10.14
N ASP A 223 37.46 25.09 11.45
CA ASP A 223 37.64 23.76 12.06
C ASP A 223 36.41 22.86 11.82
N LYS A 224 35.21 23.46 11.87
CA LYS A 224 33.93 22.80 11.57
C LYS A 224 33.70 22.61 10.07
N ILE A 225 34.30 23.45 9.23
CA ILE A 225 34.32 23.22 7.77
C ILE A 225 35.18 21.98 7.46
N GLU A 226 36.39 21.87 8.00
CA GLU A 226 37.26 20.71 7.73
C GLU A 226 36.68 19.40 8.32
N ALA A 227 36.10 19.44 9.53
CA ALA A 227 35.41 18.29 10.11
C ALA A 227 34.19 17.85 9.27
N GLY A 228 33.35 18.77 8.81
CA GLY A 228 32.22 18.45 7.92
C GLY A 228 32.67 17.88 6.58
N LEU A 229 33.78 18.38 6.02
CA LEU A 229 34.41 17.83 4.82
C LEU A 229 34.98 16.42 5.05
N ASN A 230 35.56 16.13 6.22
CA ASN A 230 36.06 14.79 6.57
C ASN A 230 34.92 13.76 6.68
N CYS A 231 33.75 14.16 7.20
CA CYS A 231 32.55 13.31 7.20
C CYS A 231 32.01 13.08 5.78
N LEU A 232 31.91 14.14 4.97
CA LEU A 232 31.47 14.03 3.57
C LEU A 232 32.46 13.24 2.70
N GLU A 233 33.76 13.23 2.99
CA GLU A 233 34.75 12.44 2.26
C GLU A 233 34.55 10.92 2.43
N GLN A 234 33.87 10.47 3.49
CA GLN A 234 33.42 9.09 3.64
C GLN A 234 32.10 8.83 2.87
N ILE A 235 31.16 9.77 2.91
CA ILE A 235 29.79 9.58 2.39
C ILE A 235 29.68 9.83 0.88
N GLU A 236 30.33 10.88 0.34
CA GLU A 236 30.28 11.23 -1.09
C GLU A 236 30.90 10.17 -1.99
N TRP A 237 31.74 9.28 -1.45
CA TRP A 237 32.25 8.12 -2.18
C TRP A 237 31.12 7.26 -2.78
N PHE A 238 29.98 7.16 -2.08
CA PHE A 238 28.81 6.42 -2.53
C PHE A 238 27.97 7.18 -3.58
N TRP A 239 28.26 8.46 -3.84
CA TRP A 239 27.80 9.23 -4.99
C TRP A 239 28.90 9.42 -6.06
N GLY A 240 30.02 8.70 -5.91
CA GLY A 240 31.07 8.56 -6.90
C GLY A 240 32.05 9.73 -6.98
N VAL A 241 32.93 9.67 -7.99
CA VAL A 241 34.07 10.57 -8.16
C VAL A 241 33.66 12.05 -8.26
N GLU A 242 32.48 12.35 -8.81
CA GLU A 242 31.95 13.73 -8.89
C GLU A 242 31.65 14.33 -7.51
N GLY A 243 31.08 13.56 -6.58
CA GLY A 243 30.83 14.00 -5.20
C GLY A 243 32.14 14.26 -4.45
N MET A 244 33.08 13.32 -4.57
CA MET A 244 34.44 13.45 -4.01
C MET A 244 35.19 14.68 -4.54
N HIS A 245 35.10 14.95 -5.84
CA HIS A 245 35.67 16.16 -6.44
C HIS A 245 35.05 17.43 -5.85
N LYS A 246 33.74 17.46 -5.54
CA LYS A 246 33.10 18.63 -4.91
C LYS A 246 33.57 18.86 -3.47
N VAL A 247 33.79 17.80 -2.68
CA VAL A 247 34.42 17.90 -1.35
C VAL A 247 35.84 18.48 -1.47
N GLN A 248 36.64 17.97 -2.40
CA GLN A 248 38.01 18.41 -2.62
C GLN A 248 38.10 19.85 -3.16
N GLU A 249 37.19 20.26 -4.05
CA GLU A 249 37.06 21.62 -4.56
C GLU A 249 36.74 22.61 -3.43
N VAL A 250 35.76 22.29 -2.57
CA VAL A 250 35.44 23.11 -1.38
C VAL A 250 36.63 23.16 -0.42
N ARG A 251 37.28 22.03 -0.12
CA ARG A 251 38.48 21.97 0.73
C ARG A 251 39.63 22.83 0.17
N ALA A 252 39.83 22.86 -1.14
CA ALA A 252 40.82 23.70 -1.81
C ALA A 252 40.46 25.19 -1.73
N LEU A 253 39.21 25.56 -2.04
CA LEU A 253 38.73 26.95 -1.97
C LEU A 253 38.78 27.51 -0.55
N VAL A 254 38.51 26.69 0.47
CA VAL A 254 38.63 27.05 1.90
C VAL A 254 40.09 27.29 2.30
N LYS A 255 41.03 26.46 1.83
CA LYS A 255 42.47 26.67 2.04
C LYS A 255 42.99 27.94 1.34
N ASP A 256 42.44 28.25 0.16
CA ASP A 256 42.69 29.49 -0.58
C ASP A 256 41.98 30.74 0.03
N ASN A 257 41.18 30.59 1.09
CA ASN A 257 40.32 31.62 1.69
C ASN A 257 39.21 32.18 0.77
N LYS A 258 38.84 31.46 -0.29
CA LYS A 258 37.79 31.81 -1.25
C LYS A 258 36.41 31.36 -0.75
N MET A 259 36.01 31.83 0.42
CA MET A 259 34.79 31.39 1.11
C MET A 259 33.51 31.58 0.26
N ASP A 260 33.38 32.69 -0.45
CA ASP A 260 32.21 32.94 -1.32
C ASP A 260 32.12 31.93 -2.48
N SER A 261 33.28 31.54 -3.04
CA SER A 261 33.35 30.51 -4.08
C SER A 261 33.01 29.12 -3.51
N ALA A 262 33.49 28.80 -2.32
CA ALA A 262 33.13 27.56 -1.62
C ALA A 262 31.61 27.50 -1.34
N GLY A 263 31.01 28.60 -0.88
CA GLY A 263 29.56 28.73 -0.68
C GLY A 263 28.75 28.56 -1.96
N ALA A 264 29.24 29.07 -3.10
CA ALA A 264 28.61 28.86 -4.40
C ALA A 264 28.65 27.39 -4.85
N VAL A 265 29.76 26.67 -4.61
CA VAL A 265 29.87 25.23 -4.91
C VAL A 265 28.91 24.42 -4.02
N ILE A 266 28.88 24.69 -2.71
CA ILE A 266 27.96 24.04 -1.76
C ILE A 266 26.50 24.29 -2.14
N SER A 267 26.17 25.53 -2.53
CA SER A 267 24.82 25.90 -2.99
C SER A 267 24.41 25.14 -4.24
N SER A 268 25.34 24.94 -5.18
CA SER A 268 25.11 24.15 -6.41
C SER A 268 24.86 22.67 -6.10
N VAL A 269 25.65 22.06 -5.21
CA VAL A 269 25.45 20.67 -4.77
C VAL A 269 24.08 20.53 -4.08
N THR A 270 23.78 21.40 -3.11
CA THR A 270 22.52 21.39 -2.36
C THR A 270 21.30 21.60 -3.28
N ALA A 271 21.40 22.48 -4.28
CA ALA A 271 20.35 22.71 -5.28
C ALA A 271 20.18 21.54 -6.27
N SER A 272 21.20 20.71 -6.46
CA SER A 272 21.11 19.46 -7.25
C SER A 272 20.43 18.32 -6.50
N MET A 273 20.50 18.34 -5.16
CA MET A 273 19.86 17.36 -4.26
C MET A 273 18.42 17.76 -3.92
N SER A 274 18.07 19.05 -3.98
CA SER A 274 16.72 19.54 -3.71
C SER A 274 15.75 19.28 -4.87
N SER A 275 14.66 18.57 -4.55
CA SER A 275 13.49 18.42 -5.43
C SER A 275 12.66 19.71 -5.55
N VAL A 276 12.79 20.65 -4.61
CA VAL A 276 11.91 21.83 -4.46
C VAL A 276 12.34 22.99 -5.36
N THR A 277 13.62 23.13 -5.68
CA THR A 277 14.15 24.24 -6.51
C THR A 277 14.07 23.97 -8.02
N GLY A 278 13.34 22.93 -8.44
CA GLY A 278 13.27 22.50 -9.83
C GLY A 278 12.20 23.20 -10.66
N SER A 279 12.62 24.10 -11.56
CA SER A 279 11.80 24.41 -12.74
C SER A 279 11.56 23.13 -13.56
N MET A 280 10.32 22.88 -13.94
CA MET A 280 9.90 21.71 -14.74
C MET A 280 10.39 21.77 -16.20
N GLN A 281 10.98 22.88 -16.66
CA GLN A 281 11.44 23.04 -18.03
C GLN A 281 12.94 22.75 -18.14
N GLY A 282 13.29 21.61 -18.75
CA GLY A 282 14.64 21.34 -19.27
C GLY A 282 15.62 20.60 -18.35
N ARG A 283 15.19 20.03 -17.21
CA ARG A 283 16.05 19.11 -16.43
C ARG A 283 16.15 17.75 -17.13
N GLN A 284 17.36 17.26 -17.31
CA GLN A 284 17.64 15.85 -17.66
C GLN A 284 17.37 14.98 -16.43
N HIS A 285 16.82 13.77 -16.61
CA HIS A 285 16.76 12.80 -15.51
C HIS A 285 18.15 12.23 -15.26
N CYS A 286 18.62 12.21 -14.01
CA CYS A 286 19.93 11.69 -13.63
C CYS A 286 19.79 10.59 -12.58
N PHE A 287 20.45 9.45 -12.79
CA PHE A 287 20.51 8.33 -11.84
C PHE A 287 21.96 7.81 -11.68
N TYR A 288 22.17 6.85 -10.79
CA TYR A 288 23.50 6.26 -10.57
C TYR A 288 23.55 4.80 -11.00
N VAL A 289 24.71 4.42 -11.56
CA VAL A 289 25.10 3.05 -11.86
C VAL A 289 26.25 2.69 -10.93
N LEU A 290 26.10 1.62 -10.17
CA LEU A 290 27.21 1.03 -9.43
C LEU A 290 28.03 0.16 -10.39
N VAL A 291 29.33 0.38 -10.47
CA VAL A 291 30.24 -0.46 -11.28
C VAL A 291 31.33 -1.02 -10.37
N ALA A 292 31.29 -2.33 -10.15
CA ALA A 292 32.29 -3.06 -9.37
C ALA A 292 33.35 -3.66 -10.32
N VAL A 293 34.60 -3.19 -10.18
CA VAL A 293 35.74 -3.56 -11.04
C VAL A 293 36.92 -4.11 -10.21
N PRO A 294 37.79 -4.99 -10.73
CA PRO A 294 38.90 -5.52 -9.94
C PRO A 294 39.91 -4.44 -9.50
N PRO A 295 40.57 -4.57 -8.34
CA PRO A 295 41.49 -3.54 -7.81
C PRO A 295 42.65 -3.16 -8.75
N TYR A 296 43.05 -4.04 -9.67
CA TYR A 296 44.10 -3.78 -10.66
C TYR A 296 43.63 -2.93 -11.85
N THR A 297 42.32 -2.84 -12.10
CA THR A 297 41.73 -1.91 -13.10
C THR A 297 41.22 -0.63 -12.44
N PHE A 298 40.73 -0.70 -11.19
CA PHE A 298 40.12 0.39 -10.43
C PHE A 298 40.90 1.73 -10.41
N ARG A 299 42.24 1.68 -10.32
CA ARG A 299 43.08 2.90 -10.35
C ARG A 299 43.55 3.32 -11.74
N ASN A 300 43.18 2.59 -12.79
CA ASN A 300 43.55 2.89 -14.16
C ASN A 300 42.47 3.77 -14.82
N SER A 301 42.89 4.89 -15.41
CA SER A 301 42.03 5.79 -16.19
C SER A 301 41.91 5.39 -17.67
N ASP A 302 42.67 4.38 -18.13
CA ASP A 302 42.52 3.86 -19.49
C ASP A 302 41.22 3.05 -19.64
N HIS A 303 40.31 3.61 -20.43
CA HIS A 303 39.09 2.99 -20.95
C HIS A 303 39.26 1.62 -21.61
N ARG A 304 40.48 1.22 -21.98
CA ARG A 304 40.78 -0.13 -22.53
C ARG A 304 40.97 -1.20 -21.46
N VAL A 305 41.03 -0.81 -20.19
CA VAL A 305 41.37 -1.67 -19.05
C VAL A 305 40.36 -1.52 -17.91
N ASN A 306 39.82 -0.32 -17.71
CA ASN A 306 38.80 -0.05 -16.70
C ASN A 306 37.42 0.15 -17.33
N LEU A 307 36.51 -0.80 -17.07
CA LEU A 307 35.10 -0.78 -17.48
C LEU A 307 34.36 0.50 -17.07
N ALA A 308 34.63 1.05 -15.89
CA ALA A 308 34.02 2.29 -15.43
C ALA A 308 34.56 3.51 -16.20
N ALA A 309 35.84 3.52 -16.58
CA ALA A 309 36.40 4.52 -17.48
C ALA A 309 35.84 4.39 -18.90
N GLU A 310 35.56 3.16 -19.36
CA GLU A 310 34.93 2.92 -20.65
C GLU A 310 33.48 3.40 -20.70
N LEU A 311 32.66 3.03 -19.72
CA LEU A 311 31.27 3.47 -19.65
C LEU A 311 31.15 5.01 -19.52
N ARG A 312 32.14 5.69 -18.91
CA ARG A 312 32.26 7.17 -18.95
C ARG A 312 32.59 7.68 -20.36
N ARG A 313 33.53 7.04 -21.08
CA ARG A 313 33.89 7.38 -22.48
C ARG A 313 32.72 7.17 -23.45
N ILE A 314 31.89 6.16 -23.21
CA ILE A 314 30.71 5.85 -24.02
C ILE A 314 29.63 6.91 -23.77
N ALA A 315 29.18 7.05 -22.51
CA ALA A 315 28.12 7.98 -22.14
C ALA A 315 28.43 9.43 -22.56
N SER A 316 29.66 9.90 -22.37
CA SER A 316 30.07 11.27 -22.76
C SER A 316 30.13 11.54 -24.28
N LYS A 317 30.07 10.51 -25.13
CA LYS A 317 29.92 10.65 -26.59
C LYS A 317 28.45 10.52 -27.03
N GLU A 318 27.76 9.53 -26.50
CA GLU A 318 26.43 9.11 -26.95
C GLU A 318 25.29 10.00 -26.39
N GLN A 319 25.53 10.72 -25.28
CA GLN A 319 24.67 11.80 -24.75
C GLN A 319 24.38 12.96 -25.73
N SER A 320 25.00 12.97 -26.92
CA SER A 320 24.78 13.97 -27.97
C SER A 320 23.48 13.78 -28.77
N GLN A 321 22.78 12.63 -28.64
CA GLN A 321 21.59 12.33 -29.48
C GLN A 321 20.24 12.27 -28.74
N ASP A 322 20.18 11.72 -27.53
CA ASP A 322 19.00 11.80 -26.64
C ASP A 322 19.43 12.31 -25.26
N SER A 323 19.11 13.57 -24.98
CA SER A 323 19.52 14.24 -23.75
C SER A 323 18.54 14.03 -22.58
N SER A 324 17.51 13.19 -22.71
CA SER A 324 16.43 13.09 -21.71
C SER A 324 16.82 12.34 -20.43
N LEU A 325 17.73 11.38 -20.52
CA LEU A 325 18.16 10.50 -19.43
C LEU A 325 19.70 10.35 -19.40
N VAL A 326 20.29 10.52 -18.22
CA VAL A 326 21.73 10.49 -17.96
C VAL A 326 22.00 9.62 -16.75
N TYR A 327 23.19 8.99 -16.68
CA TYR A 327 23.67 8.36 -15.46
C TYR A 327 25.09 8.77 -15.07
N ARG A 328 25.37 8.63 -13.77
CA ARG A 328 26.69 8.77 -13.14
C ARG A 328 27.21 7.42 -12.66
N ILE A 329 28.52 7.27 -12.52
CA ILE A 329 29.15 6.01 -12.09
C ILE A 329 29.71 6.12 -10.67
N VAL A 330 29.16 5.29 -9.78
CA VAL A 330 29.74 4.96 -8.48
C VAL A 330 30.66 3.76 -8.71
N GLU A 331 31.97 3.95 -8.53
CA GLU A 331 32.97 2.92 -8.83
C GLU A 331 33.48 2.29 -7.53
N VAL A 332 33.55 0.96 -7.48
CA VAL A 332 34.00 0.20 -6.31
C VAL A 332 34.90 -0.97 -6.72
N ASP A 333 35.74 -1.42 -5.78
CA ASP A 333 36.81 -2.39 -6.02
C ASP A 333 36.64 -3.74 -5.29
N SER A 334 35.52 -3.91 -4.58
CA SER A 334 35.29 -5.04 -3.67
C SER A 334 33.79 -5.26 -3.42
N MET A 335 33.38 -6.51 -3.25
CA MET A 335 31.97 -6.89 -3.09
C MET A 335 31.35 -6.29 -1.82
N ARG A 336 32.08 -6.20 -0.70
CA ARG A 336 31.59 -5.56 0.53
C ARG A 336 31.24 -4.09 0.31
N ARG A 337 32.06 -3.34 -0.45
CA ARG A 337 31.77 -1.95 -0.82
C ARG A 337 30.59 -1.85 -1.80
N ALA A 338 30.47 -2.79 -2.74
CA ALA A 338 29.35 -2.82 -3.68
C ALA A 338 28.00 -3.05 -2.96
N LEU A 339 27.95 -3.97 -1.99
CA LEU A 339 26.76 -4.23 -1.18
C LEU A 339 26.39 -3.01 -0.32
N LEU A 340 27.37 -2.37 0.33
CA LEU A 340 27.15 -1.12 1.07
C LEU A 340 26.60 0.00 0.17
N ALA A 341 27.17 0.19 -1.02
CA ALA A 341 26.73 1.23 -1.95
C ALA A 341 25.27 1.06 -2.39
N ALA A 342 24.86 -0.18 -2.68
CA ALA A 342 23.49 -0.49 -3.09
C ALA A 342 22.45 -0.15 -2.00
N ILE A 343 22.82 -0.17 -0.72
CA ILE A 343 21.97 0.25 0.40
C ILE A 343 22.06 1.77 0.61
N VAL A 344 23.28 2.31 0.72
CA VAL A 344 23.51 3.70 1.14
C VAL A 344 23.01 4.74 0.14
N ASN A 345 23.11 4.46 -1.16
CA ASN A 345 22.69 5.40 -2.20
C ASN A 345 21.35 4.94 -2.83
N PRO A 346 20.21 5.58 -2.50
CA PRO A 346 18.91 5.23 -3.08
C PRO A 346 18.83 5.54 -4.58
N ASP A 347 19.66 6.46 -5.10
CA ASP A 347 19.64 6.91 -6.49
C ASP A 347 20.30 5.91 -7.46
N ILE A 348 20.87 4.81 -6.95
CA ILE A 348 21.39 3.70 -7.76
C ILE A 348 20.23 2.86 -8.31
N LEU A 349 20.09 2.80 -9.64
CA LEU A 349 19.03 2.03 -10.32
C LEU A 349 19.55 0.81 -11.09
N ALA A 350 20.87 0.75 -11.33
CA ALA A 350 21.53 -0.38 -11.97
C ALA A 350 22.88 -0.70 -11.31
N VAL A 351 23.26 -1.97 -11.34
CA VAL A 351 24.52 -2.52 -10.83
C VAL A 351 25.20 -3.30 -11.94
N VAL A 352 26.46 -3.01 -12.21
CA VAL A 352 27.34 -3.75 -13.11
C VAL A 352 28.44 -4.39 -12.27
N VAL A 353 28.54 -5.71 -12.29
CA VAL A 353 29.60 -6.45 -11.56
C VAL A 353 30.53 -7.15 -12.54
N GLN A 354 31.82 -6.85 -12.45
CA GLN A 354 32.86 -7.54 -13.19
C GLN A 354 33.33 -8.79 -12.43
N ASP A 355 33.72 -9.82 -13.19
CA ASP A 355 34.31 -11.05 -12.65
C ASP A 355 35.69 -10.79 -12.01
N ASN A 356 36.08 -11.65 -11.05
CA ASN A 356 37.29 -11.53 -10.22
C ASN A 356 37.39 -10.27 -9.31
N VAL A 357 36.27 -9.60 -9.02
CA VAL A 357 36.19 -8.62 -7.93
C VAL A 357 36.31 -9.34 -6.57
N PRO A 358 37.23 -8.95 -5.67
CA PRO A 358 37.43 -9.61 -4.38
C PRO A 358 36.30 -9.30 -3.39
N VAL A 359 36.16 -10.14 -2.37
CA VAL A 359 35.15 -9.95 -1.31
C VAL A 359 35.41 -8.66 -0.52
N ASP A 360 36.66 -8.47 -0.10
CA ASP A 360 37.16 -7.35 0.69
C ASP A 360 38.42 -6.75 0.04
N HIS A 361 38.79 -5.53 0.45
CA HIS A 361 40.02 -4.87 -0.01
C HIS A 361 41.26 -5.41 0.74
N SER A 362 42.40 -5.53 0.05
CA SER A 362 43.63 -6.14 0.61
C SER A 362 44.37 -5.29 1.66
N HIS A 363 44.01 -4.01 1.80
CA HIS A 363 44.56 -3.11 2.82
C HIS A 363 43.51 -2.74 3.86
N THR A 364 43.83 -3.02 5.13
CA THR A 364 42.97 -2.81 6.32
C THR A 364 42.59 -1.35 6.61
N SER A 365 43.11 -0.39 5.84
CA SER A 365 43.13 1.04 6.12
C SER A 365 42.05 1.88 5.40
N SER A 366 41.01 1.25 4.84
CA SER A 366 39.96 1.99 4.11
C SER A 366 38.55 1.37 4.23
N HIS A 367 38.09 1.16 5.47
CA HIS A 367 36.65 1.12 5.74
C HIS A 367 36.05 2.48 5.36
N ALA A 368 35.07 2.53 4.45
CA ALA A 368 34.54 3.78 3.88
C ALA A 368 33.43 4.44 4.71
N LEU A 369 33.11 3.88 5.89
CA LEU A 369 31.98 4.29 6.74
C LEU A 369 32.32 4.11 8.24
N VAL A 370 33.57 4.35 8.67
CA VAL A 370 33.98 4.09 10.07
C VAL A 370 33.20 4.98 11.03
N GLY A 371 32.38 4.36 11.88
CA GLY A 371 31.48 5.07 12.81
C GLY A 371 30.11 5.41 12.19
N PHE A 372 29.93 5.14 10.89
CA PHE A 372 28.66 5.30 10.17
C PHE A 372 27.96 3.96 9.90
N GLU A 373 28.57 2.81 10.24
CA GLU A 373 27.94 1.49 10.03
C GLU A 373 26.57 1.37 10.73
N ALA A 374 26.35 2.07 11.84
CA ALA A 374 25.09 2.09 12.59
C ALA A 374 23.95 2.93 11.95
N PHE A 375 24.18 3.56 10.79
CA PHE A 375 23.20 4.38 10.05
C PHE A 375 22.76 3.72 8.72
N VAL A 376 23.24 2.50 8.45
CA VAL A 376 22.95 1.74 7.23
C VAL A 376 21.98 0.62 7.56
N ARG A 377 20.85 0.52 6.84
CA ARG A 377 19.82 -0.47 7.15
C ARG A 377 20.20 -1.87 6.67
N GLY A 378 20.06 -2.87 7.55
CA GLY A 378 20.24 -4.28 7.23
C GLY A 378 21.66 -4.71 6.89
N VAL A 379 22.71 -4.01 7.38
CA VAL A 379 24.12 -4.35 7.11
C VAL A 379 24.42 -5.82 7.41
N GLU A 380 23.99 -6.30 8.57
CA GLU A 380 24.20 -7.70 8.97
C GLU A 380 23.58 -8.67 7.95
N MET A 381 22.36 -8.40 7.50
CA MET A 381 21.58 -9.24 6.59
C MET A 381 22.04 -9.19 5.12
N PHE A 382 22.42 -8.00 4.64
CA PHE A 382 22.66 -7.74 3.20
C PHE A 382 24.13 -7.49 2.85
N VAL A 383 25.00 -7.26 3.84
CA VAL A 383 26.44 -7.04 3.65
C VAL A 383 27.26 -8.10 4.36
N ASP A 384 27.20 -8.18 5.69
CA ASP A 384 28.18 -8.94 6.46
C ASP A 384 27.90 -10.45 6.51
N ALA A 385 26.64 -10.90 6.58
CA ALA A 385 26.29 -12.30 6.39
C ALA A 385 26.66 -12.84 4.99
N PRO A 386 26.31 -12.18 3.85
CA PRO A 386 26.75 -12.65 2.54
C PRO A 386 28.27 -12.56 2.36
N VAL A 387 28.96 -11.54 2.91
CA VAL A 387 30.43 -11.50 2.93
C VAL A 387 31.02 -12.66 3.73
N ALA A 388 30.45 -13.03 4.87
CA ALA A 388 30.87 -14.20 5.64
C ALA A 388 30.66 -15.51 4.85
N GLN A 389 29.54 -15.66 4.13
CA GLN A 389 29.31 -16.79 3.23
C GLN A 389 30.35 -16.84 2.09
N MET A 390 30.70 -15.70 1.48
CA MET A 390 31.76 -15.64 0.45
C MET A 390 33.13 -16.05 1.02
N ARG A 391 33.48 -15.57 2.23
CA ARG A 391 34.72 -15.96 2.94
C ARG A 391 34.73 -17.45 3.32
N ALA A 392 33.56 -18.05 3.57
CA ALA A 392 33.38 -19.48 3.78
C ALA A 392 33.35 -20.33 2.48
N GLY A 393 33.58 -19.71 1.31
CA GLY A 393 33.70 -20.40 0.02
C GLY A 393 32.44 -20.43 -0.85
N ALA A 394 31.36 -19.72 -0.48
CA ALA A 394 30.18 -19.62 -1.33
C ALA A 394 30.49 -18.85 -2.66
N PRO A 395 29.91 -19.22 -3.82
CA PRO A 395 30.28 -18.62 -5.10
C PRO A 395 29.97 -17.13 -5.15
N VAL A 396 31.03 -16.31 -5.18
CA VAL A 396 31.02 -14.87 -4.88
C VAL A 396 29.99 -14.09 -5.68
N LEU A 397 29.99 -14.25 -7.02
CA LEU A 397 29.02 -13.58 -7.89
C LEU A 397 27.57 -13.99 -7.56
N SER A 398 27.31 -15.29 -7.34
CA SER A 398 25.96 -15.77 -6.98
C SER A 398 25.46 -15.18 -5.66
N THR A 399 26.32 -15.10 -4.65
CA THR A 399 25.97 -14.57 -3.33
C THR A 399 25.76 -13.05 -3.38
N PHE A 400 26.56 -12.34 -4.18
CA PHE A 400 26.40 -10.91 -4.44
C PHE A 400 25.04 -10.62 -5.13
N VAL A 401 24.74 -11.29 -6.25
CA VAL A 401 23.48 -11.11 -6.99
C VAL A 401 22.26 -11.42 -6.12
N ARG A 402 22.28 -12.51 -5.34
CA ARG A 402 21.20 -12.81 -4.37
C ARG A 402 21.03 -11.67 -3.36
N SER A 403 22.12 -11.15 -2.78
CA SER A 403 22.01 -10.11 -1.75
C SER A 403 21.48 -8.78 -2.30
N VAL A 404 21.99 -8.32 -3.45
CA VAL A 404 21.50 -7.10 -4.12
C VAL A 404 20.01 -7.21 -4.43
N SER A 405 19.57 -8.34 -5.02
CA SER A 405 18.15 -8.56 -5.33
C SER A 405 17.28 -8.69 -4.06
N ARG A 406 17.74 -9.44 -3.05
CA ARG A 406 17.05 -9.59 -1.76
C ARG A 406 16.94 -8.25 -1.02
N CYS A 407 17.91 -7.35 -1.17
CA CYS A 407 17.81 -5.98 -0.69
C CYS A 407 16.82 -5.16 -1.57
N ARG A 408 17.17 -4.90 -2.83
CA ARG A 408 16.47 -4.00 -3.75
C ARG A 408 16.14 -4.68 -5.09
N GLY A 409 15.02 -5.39 -5.13
CA GLY A 409 14.54 -6.09 -6.34
C GLY A 409 14.16 -5.18 -7.52
N ASN A 410 14.12 -3.86 -7.32
CA ASN A 410 13.90 -2.87 -8.38
C ASN A 410 15.19 -2.39 -9.07
N VAL A 411 16.37 -2.86 -8.66
CA VAL A 411 17.67 -2.51 -9.25
C VAL A 411 18.05 -3.53 -10.34
N ASP A 412 18.42 -3.06 -11.54
CA ASP A 412 18.84 -3.95 -12.63
C ASP A 412 20.27 -4.45 -12.41
N ILE A 413 20.50 -5.76 -12.47
CA ILE A 413 21.82 -6.37 -12.26
C ILE A 413 22.40 -6.84 -13.60
N PHE A 414 23.56 -6.32 -13.97
CA PHE A 414 24.33 -6.70 -15.16
C PHE A 414 25.67 -7.31 -14.75
N CYS A 415 26.17 -8.26 -15.53
CA CYS A 415 27.43 -8.96 -15.22
C CYS A 415 28.40 -8.91 -16.41
N VAL A 416 29.66 -8.57 -16.16
CA VAL A 416 30.74 -8.56 -17.16
C VAL A 416 31.73 -9.66 -16.80
N CYS A 417 31.59 -10.83 -17.40
CA CYS A 417 32.13 -12.09 -16.87
C CYS A 417 32.90 -12.93 -17.89
N THR A 418 33.93 -13.63 -17.40
CA THR A 418 34.57 -14.68 -18.19
C THR A 418 33.63 -15.88 -18.35
N ALA A 419 33.96 -16.84 -19.23
CA ALA A 419 33.21 -18.09 -19.34
C ALA A 419 33.15 -18.88 -18.01
N MET A 420 34.14 -18.72 -17.12
CA MET A 420 34.14 -19.32 -15.78
C MET A 420 33.22 -18.54 -14.82
N GLY A 421 33.29 -17.20 -14.83
CA GLY A 421 32.38 -16.35 -14.05
C GLY A 421 30.91 -16.57 -14.42
N LEU A 422 30.62 -16.73 -15.71
CA LEU A 422 29.28 -17.02 -16.23
C LEU A 422 28.70 -18.34 -15.69
N ALA A 423 29.50 -19.39 -15.57
CA ALA A 423 29.05 -20.66 -14.97
C ALA A 423 28.63 -20.48 -13.50
N SER A 424 29.28 -19.59 -12.75
CA SER A 424 28.90 -19.29 -11.35
C SER A 424 27.57 -18.54 -11.21
N LEU A 425 27.03 -18.00 -12.31
CA LEU A 425 25.74 -17.29 -12.33
C LEU A 425 24.54 -18.20 -12.60
N GLU A 426 24.73 -19.48 -12.96
CA GLU A 426 23.62 -20.40 -13.27
C GLU A 426 22.51 -20.40 -12.20
N PRO A 427 22.79 -20.51 -10.87
CA PRO A 427 21.74 -20.52 -9.84
C PRO A 427 20.99 -19.19 -9.65
N VAL A 428 21.46 -18.10 -10.28
CA VAL A 428 20.94 -16.73 -10.12
C VAL A 428 20.64 -16.04 -11.45
N THR A 429 20.72 -16.75 -12.58
CA THR A 429 20.60 -16.16 -13.93
C THR A 429 19.24 -15.46 -14.13
N HIS A 430 18.19 -15.90 -13.44
CA HIS A 430 16.88 -15.25 -13.44
C HIS A 430 16.84 -13.84 -12.79
N LEU A 431 17.85 -13.50 -11.96
CA LEU A 431 18.02 -12.21 -11.30
C LEU A 431 18.96 -11.27 -12.08
N VAL A 432 19.70 -11.79 -13.06
CA VAL A 432 20.62 -11.01 -13.92
C VAL A 432 19.87 -10.57 -15.18
N LYS A 433 19.93 -9.28 -15.49
CA LYS A 433 19.26 -8.70 -16.67
C LYS A 433 19.93 -9.10 -17.98
N ARG A 434 21.26 -8.98 -18.04
CA ARG A 434 22.09 -9.41 -19.17
C ARG A 434 23.54 -9.60 -18.71
N ALA A 435 24.25 -10.55 -19.33
CA ALA A 435 25.67 -10.76 -19.17
C ALA A 435 26.44 -10.42 -20.46
N PHE A 436 27.70 -10.00 -20.32
CA PHE A 436 28.61 -9.55 -21.38
C PHE A 436 30.03 -10.11 -21.11
N PHE A 437 30.89 -10.21 -22.12
CA PHE A 437 32.28 -10.60 -21.93
C PHE A 437 33.20 -9.36 -21.76
N PRO A 438 34.26 -9.41 -20.92
CA PRO A 438 35.15 -8.27 -20.65
C PRO A 438 35.90 -7.67 -21.85
N ASN A 439 35.83 -8.31 -23.03
CA ASN A 439 36.51 -7.90 -24.26
C ASN A 439 35.53 -7.42 -25.36
N ASP A 440 34.23 -7.38 -25.08
CA ASP A 440 33.20 -6.88 -26.00
C ASP A 440 33.20 -5.33 -26.02
N ASP A 441 32.58 -4.70 -27.02
CA ASP A 441 32.32 -3.26 -27.00
C ASP A 441 31.16 -2.95 -26.04
N HIS A 442 31.45 -2.22 -24.96
CA HIS A 442 30.48 -1.96 -23.90
C HIS A 442 29.40 -0.90 -24.25
N SER A 443 29.35 -0.34 -25.48
CA SER A 443 28.18 0.46 -25.89
C SER A 443 26.88 -0.36 -25.87
N ASP A 444 26.95 -1.67 -26.09
CA ASP A 444 25.78 -2.56 -25.99
C ASP A 444 25.32 -2.80 -24.53
N LEU A 445 26.23 -2.58 -23.56
CA LEU A 445 25.94 -2.53 -22.12
C LEU A 445 25.40 -1.15 -21.70
N HIS A 446 25.91 -0.06 -22.28
CA HIS A 446 25.40 1.31 -22.06
C HIS A 446 23.90 1.42 -22.41
N GLU A 447 23.51 0.98 -23.60
CA GLU A 447 22.10 0.98 -24.00
C GLU A 447 21.25 -0.02 -23.20
N ALA A 448 21.81 -1.17 -22.78
CA ALA A 448 21.09 -2.09 -21.90
C ALA A 448 20.75 -1.47 -20.53
N ILE A 449 21.67 -0.69 -19.95
CA ILE A 449 21.46 0.07 -18.71
C ILE A 449 20.38 1.15 -18.91
N LEU A 450 20.48 1.95 -19.98
CA LEU A 450 19.48 2.98 -20.28
C LEU A 450 18.09 2.37 -20.56
N ALA A 451 18.02 1.27 -21.31
CA ALA A 451 16.78 0.54 -21.59
C ALA A 451 16.13 -0.01 -20.31
N GLY A 452 16.93 -0.53 -19.37
CA GLY A 452 16.45 -0.99 -18.06
C GLY A 452 15.68 0.10 -17.30
N VAL A 453 16.29 1.28 -17.14
CA VAL A 453 15.67 2.43 -16.45
C VAL A 453 14.51 3.04 -17.26
N ARG A 454 14.66 3.20 -18.59
CA ARG A 454 13.56 3.60 -19.49
C ARG A 454 12.34 2.67 -19.35
N SER A 455 12.53 1.36 -19.11
CA SER A 455 11.44 0.38 -18.90
C SER A 455 10.69 0.51 -17.56
N LYS A 456 11.25 1.25 -16.60
CA LYS A 456 10.62 1.60 -15.31
C LYS A 456 9.92 2.95 -15.43
N MET A 457 10.56 3.94 -16.06
CA MET A 457 9.98 5.25 -16.37
C MET A 457 8.74 5.20 -17.26
N ARG A 458 8.64 4.21 -18.17
CA ARG A 458 7.51 4.04 -19.10
C ARG A 458 6.18 4.00 -18.34
N CYS A 459 5.24 4.87 -18.71
CA CYS A 459 3.90 4.96 -18.13
C CYS A 459 2.87 4.80 -19.25
N PRO A 460 2.69 3.58 -19.78
CA PRO A 460 2.04 3.36 -21.07
C PRO A 460 0.60 3.86 -21.14
N PHE A 461 -0.16 3.83 -20.04
CA PHE A 461 -1.52 4.34 -20.03
C PHE A 461 -1.57 5.85 -19.82
N PHE A 462 -0.77 6.40 -18.91
CA PHE A 462 -0.69 7.86 -18.74
C PHE A 462 -0.19 8.55 -20.01
N GLU A 463 0.82 8.00 -20.68
CA GLU A 463 1.30 8.53 -21.96
C GLU A 463 0.24 8.44 -23.06
N ALA A 464 -0.53 7.35 -23.14
CA ALA A 464 -1.63 7.22 -24.09
C ALA A 464 -2.73 8.26 -23.82
N LEU A 465 -3.12 8.44 -22.55
CA LEU A 465 -4.08 9.44 -22.11
C LEU A 465 -3.60 10.87 -22.40
N ARG A 466 -2.31 11.15 -22.18
CA ARG A 466 -1.67 12.42 -22.51
C ARG A 466 -1.68 12.70 -24.02
N ARG A 467 -1.24 11.73 -24.84
CA ARG A 467 -1.27 11.84 -26.32
C ARG A 467 -2.70 12.05 -26.83
N TYR A 468 -3.69 11.42 -26.21
CA TYR A 468 -5.12 11.66 -26.49
C TYR A 468 -5.59 13.06 -26.06
N ALA A 469 -5.15 13.55 -24.89
CA ALA A 469 -5.45 14.89 -24.41
C ALA A 469 -4.84 15.99 -25.30
N GLU A 470 -3.66 15.75 -25.88
CA GLU A 470 -2.95 16.68 -26.77
C GLU A 470 -3.55 16.73 -28.20
N ARG A 471 -4.09 15.62 -28.72
CA ARG A 471 -4.64 15.54 -30.10
C ARG A 471 -5.83 16.48 -30.38
N PRO A 472 -5.94 17.09 -31.57
CA PRO A 472 -7.19 17.71 -32.02
C PRO A 472 -8.21 16.62 -32.36
N ILE A 473 -9.36 16.63 -31.68
CA ILE A 473 -10.42 15.61 -31.84
C ILE A 473 -11.78 16.31 -31.90
N GLY A 474 -12.55 16.05 -32.97
CA GLY A 474 -13.95 16.46 -33.07
C GLY A 474 -14.83 15.56 -32.21
N VAL A 475 -15.61 16.12 -31.28
CA VAL A 475 -16.37 15.33 -30.30
C VAL A 475 -17.84 15.26 -30.68
N PHE A 476 -18.26 14.09 -31.18
CA PHE A 476 -19.66 13.69 -31.35
C PHE A 476 -20.05 12.52 -30.41
N HIS A 477 -19.21 12.25 -29.41
CA HIS A 477 -19.43 11.19 -28.41
C HIS A 477 -20.41 11.64 -27.32
N ALA A 478 -21.04 10.68 -26.62
CA ALA A 478 -22.05 10.93 -25.58
C ALA A 478 -21.54 11.73 -24.34
N LEU A 479 -20.23 11.96 -24.23
CA LEU A 479 -19.61 12.73 -23.14
C LEU A 479 -19.82 14.24 -23.35
N ALA A 480 -20.96 14.76 -22.89
CA ALA A 480 -21.38 16.16 -23.01
C ALA A 480 -20.39 17.20 -22.42
N ILE A 481 -19.43 16.78 -21.60
CA ILE A 481 -18.29 17.60 -21.17
C ILE A 481 -17.42 18.08 -22.34
N SER A 482 -17.37 17.31 -23.44
CA SER A 482 -16.79 17.66 -24.75
C SER A 482 -15.43 18.37 -24.64
N ARG A 483 -14.44 17.74 -24.00
CA ARG A 483 -13.09 18.29 -23.79
C ARG A 483 -13.08 19.68 -23.12
N GLY A 484 -14.07 19.93 -22.26
CA GLY A 484 -14.31 21.18 -21.51
C GLY A 484 -15.20 22.21 -22.22
N ASN A 485 -15.71 21.93 -23.42
CA ASN A 485 -16.42 22.93 -24.23
C ASN A 485 -17.76 23.39 -23.64
N SER A 486 -18.51 22.51 -22.97
CA SER A 486 -19.76 22.89 -22.28
C SER A 486 -19.51 23.76 -21.05
N VAL A 487 -18.40 23.53 -20.34
CA VAL A 487 -17.97 24.39 -19.21
C VAL A 487 -17.55 25.76 -19.72
N ARG A 488 -16.64 25.84 -20.70
CA ARG A 488 -16.15 27.11 -21.30
C ARG A 488 -17.26 27.97 -21.91
N ARG A 489 -18.34 27.35 -22.42
CA ARG A 489 -19.48 28.05 -23.04
C ARG A 489 -20.59 28.40 -22.07
N SER A 490 -20.57 27.89 -20.84
CA SER A 490 -21.51 28.32 -19.80
C SER A 490 -21.15 29.70 -19.27
N LYS A 491 -22.16 30.47 -18.84
CA LYS A 491 -21.97 31.73 -18.11
C LYS A 491 -21.78 31.54 -16.61
N TRP A 492 -22.14 30.36 -16.08
CA TRP A 492 -22.32 30.14 -14.63
C TRP A 492 -21.24 29.25 -13.99
N ILE A 493 -20.58 28.38 -14.76
CA ILE A 493 -19.68 27.35 -14.22
C ILE A 493 -18.23 27.44 -14.74
N GLN A 494 -17.80 28.60 -15.26
CA GLN A 494 -16.42 28.75 -15.77
C GLN A 494 -15.36 28.50 -14.69
N GLY A 495 -15.64 28.89 -13.44
CA GLY A 495 -14.78 28.60 -12.28
C GLY A 495 -14.44 27.11 -12.09
N LEU A 496 -15.21 26.18 -12.66
CA LEU A 496 -14.88 24.75 -12.67
C LEU A 496 -13.65 24.43 -13.54
N ILE A 497 -13.49 25.10 -14.69
CA ILE A 497 -12.29 24.91 -15.54
C ILE A 497 -11.11 25.75 -15.05
N ASP A 498 -11.37 26.86 -14.37
CA ASP A 498 -10.33 27.70 -13.75
C ASP A 498 -9.72 27.01 -12.52
N PHE A 499 -10.54 26.33 -11.71
CA PHE A 499 -10.09 25.56 -10.54
C PHE A 499 -9.34 24.27 -10.89
N TYR A 500 -9.90 23.43 -11.78
CA TYR A 500 -9.29 22.13 -12.12
C TYR A 500 -8.27 22.18 -13.27
N GLY A 501 -8.23 23.28 -14.02
CA GLY A 501 -7.35 23.43 -15.17
C GLY A 501 -7.80 22.66 -16.42
N VAL A 502 -7.44 23.21 -17.59
CA VAL A 502 -7.88 22.73 -18.92
C VAL A 502 -7.53 21.25 -19.21
N ASN A 503 -6.41 20.75 -18.68
CA ASN A 503 -5.89 19.43 -19.03
C ASN A 503 -6.73 18.28 -18.48
N LEU A 504 -7.36 18.44 -17.30
CA LEU A 504 -8.26 17.43 -16.73
C LEU A 504 -9.40 17.10 -17.70
N PHE A 505 -10.03 18.14 -18.24
CA PHE A 505 -11.13 18.03 -19.20
C PHE A 505 -10.68 17.56 -20.58
N LYS A 506 -9.45 17.86 -21.01
CA LYS A 506 -8.90 17.31 -22.28
C LYS A 506 -8.65 15.80 -22.19
N ALA A 507 -8.26 15.30 -21.03
CA ALA A 507 -8.03 13.88 -20.77
C ALA A 507 -9.35 13.09 -20.62
N GLU A 508 -10.45 13.75 -20.26
CA GLU A 508 -11.77 13.12 -20.09
C GLU A 508 -12.25 12.42 -21.37
N SER A 509 -12.42 11.09 -21.28
CA SER A 509 -12.59 10.21 -22.44
C SER A 509 -13.10 8.81 -22.02
N SER A 510 -13.28 7.91 -23.00
CA SER A 510 -13.71 6.53 -22.84
C SER A 510 -13.13 5.65 -23.95
N ALA A 511 -13.07 4.32 -23.76
CA ALA A 511 -12.52 3.38 -24.76
C ALA A 511 -13.22 3.48 -26.12
N THR A 512 -14.53 3.76 -26.12
CA THR A 512 -15.36 3.98 -27.31
C THR A 512 -14.98 5.21 -28.17
N CYS A 513 -14.15 6.13 -27.65
CA CYS A 513 -13.59 7.23 -28.45
C CYS A 513 -12.48 6.77 -29.41
N GLY A 514 -11.95 5.55 -29.24
CA GLY A 514 -10.82 5.03 -29.98
C GLY A 514 -9.47 5.55 -29.47
N GLY A 515 -8.42 4.73 -29.62
CA GLY A 515 -7.04 5.09 -29.26
C GLY A 515 -6.72 5.09 -27.76
N LEU A 516 -7.62 4.60 -26.90
CA LEU A 516 -7.38 4.32 -25.48
C LEU A 516 -7.90 2.91 -25.15
N ASP A 517 -7.21 2.21 -24.24
CA ASP A 517 -7.48 0.82 -23.87
C ASP A 517 -8.70 0.68 -22.95
N SER A 518 -9.30 -0.51 -22.88
CA SER A 518 -10.45 -0.82 -22.02
C SER A 518 -10.00 -1.35 -20.67
N LEU A 519 -10.58 -0.87 -19.56
CA LEU A 519 -10.28 -1.43 -18.23
C LEU A 519 -10.88 -2.83 -18.05
N LEU A 520 -12.02 -3.10 -18.69
CA LEU A 520 -12.73 -4.38 -18.56
C LEU A 520 -12.13 -5.46 -19.48
N ASP A 521 -11.57 -5.07 -20.62
CA ASP A 521 -10.90 -6.01 -21.51
C ASP A 521 -9.57 -5.39 -21.99
N PRO A 522 -8.56 -5.31 -21.11
CA PRO A 522 -7.32 -4.62 -21.40
C PRO A 522 -6.44 -5.46 -22.31
N HIS A 523 -6.08 -4.90 -23.48
CA HIS A 523 -5.21 -5.56 -24.47
C HIS A 523 -3.99 -4.74 -24.86
N GLY A 524 -3.93 -3.47 -24.46
CA GLY A 524 -2.90 -2.51 -24.85
C GLY A 524 -2.27 -1.81 -23.65
N SER A 525 -2.44 -0.49 -23.55
CA SER A 525 -1.74 0.33 -22.57
C SER A 525 -2.15 0.11 -21.11
N LEU A 526 -3.39 -0.35 -20.82
CA LEU A 526 -3.78 -0.75 -19.47
C LEU A 526 -3.24 -2.15 -19.13
N LEU A 527 -3.21 -3.07 -20.10
CA LEU A 527 -2.60 -4.38 -19.89
C LEU A 527 -1.10 -4.24 -19.59
N ASP A 528 -0.40 -3.39 -20.34
CA ASP A 528 1.00 -3.07 -20.07
C ASP A 528 1.19 -2.39 -18.71
N ALA A 529 0.38 -1.39 -18.35
CA ALA A 529 0.46 -0.75 -17.02
C ALA A 529 0.23 -1.75 -15.87
N GLN A 530 -0.73 -2.67 -16.03
CA GLN A 530 -1.00 -3.76 -15.08
C GLN A 530 0.15 -4.78 -15.02
N ASN A 531 0.83 -5.05 -16.14
CA ASN A 531 2.01 -5.92 -16.17
C ASN A 531 3.22 -5.27 -15.48
N LEU A 532 3.43 -3.96 -15.66
CA LEU A 532 4.47 -3.20 -14.95
C LEU A 532 4.17 -3.14 -13.44
N ALA A 533 2.90 -2.99 -13.05
CA ALA A 533 2.50 -3.06 -11.65
C ALA A 533 2.66 -4.45 -11.03
N ALA A 534 2.33 -5.52 -11.76
CA ALA A 534 2.56 -6.89 -11.32
C ALA A 534 4.05 -7.12 -10.98
N ARG A 535 4.96 -6.68 -11.86
CA ARG A 535 6.42 -6.66 -11.60
C ARG A 535 6.78 -5.83 -10.35
N ALA A 536 6.31 -4.58 -10.27
CA ALA A 536 6.69 -3.64 -9.21
C ALA A 536 6.27 -4.10 -7.80
N TYR A 537 5.18 -4.85 -7.68
CA TYR A 537 4.64 -5.36 -6.41
C TYR A 537 4.86 -6.87 -6.20
N ASP A 538 5.80 -7.48 -6.95
CA ASP A 538 6.18 -8.90 -6.86
C ASP A 538 5.01 -9.90 -6.99
N ALA A 539 4.00 -9.53 -7.79
CA ALA A 539 2.77 -10.27 -8.00
C ALA A 539 2.73 -10.93 -9.38
N SER A 540 2.11 -12.11 -9.49
CA SER A 540 1.89 -12.79 -10.77
C SER A 540 0.94 -11.95 -11.64
N TYR A 541 -0.13 -11.42 -11.04
CA TYR A 541 -1.08 -10.51 -11.68
C TYR A 541 -1.38 -9.30 -10.77
N ALA A 542 -1.59 -8.14 -11.39
CA ALA A 542 -2.09 -6.94 -10.73
C ALA A 542 -3.27 -6.37 -11.54
N PHE A 543 -4.37 -6.03 -10.87
CA PHE A 543 -5.56 -5.44 -11.49
C PHE A 543 -5.85 -4.08 -10.89
N PHE A 544 -6.02 -3.06 -11.73
CA PHE A 544 -6.34 -1.70 -11.27
C PHE A 544 -7.82 -1.59 -10.91
N VAL A 545 -8.15 -0.83 -9.85
CA VAL A 545 -9.52 -0.62 -9.37
C VAL A 545 -9.74 0.87 -9.14
N THR A 546 -10.81 1.43 -9.74
CA THR A 546 -11.16 2.86 -9.64
C THR A 546 -12.25 3.16 -8.60
N ASN A 547 -12.65 2.18 -7.77
CA ASN A 547 -13.65 2.36 -6.71
C ASN A 547 -13.15 1.90 -5.32
N GLY A 548 -11.85 2.04 -5.10
CA GLY A 548 -11.15 1.79 -3.84
C GLY A 548 -11.08 0.32 -3.43
N THR A 549 -10.26 0.06 -2.41
CA THR A 549 -10.05 -1.27 -1.82
C THR A 549 -11.33 -1.89 -1.28
N SER A 550 -12.29 -1.04 -0.87
CA SER A 550 -13.68 -1.40 -0.56
C SER A 550 -14.37 -2.22 -1.66
N THR A 551 -13.92 -2.10 -2.90
CA THR A 551 -14.43 -2.82 -4.08
C THR A 551 -13.48 -3.95 -4.48
N SER A 552 -12.16 -3.73 -4.41
CA SER A 552 -11.12 -4.76 -4.57
C SER A 552 -11.37 -5.99 -3.69
N ASN A 553 -11.72 -5.77 -2.42
CA ASN A 553 -12.06 -6.82 -1.46
C ASN A 553 -13.28 -7.64 -1.93
N LYS A 554 -14.35 -6.99 -2.42
CA LYS A 554 -15.54 -7.69 -2.92
C LYS A 554 -15.24 -8.52 -4.16
N ILE A 555 -14.40 -8.01 -5.06
CA ILE A 555 -13.97 -8.73 -6.28
C ILE A 555 -13.26 -10.03 -5.90
N VAL A 556 -12.28 -9.98 -4.99
CA VAL A 556 -11.57 -11.20 -4.53
C VAL A 556 -12.55 -12.17 -3.84
N LEU A 557 -13.42 -11.66 -2.95
CA LEU A 557 -14.39 -12.49 -2.23
C LEU A 557 -15.37 -13.18 -3.19
N GLN A 558 -15.99 -12.46 -4.13
CA GLN A 558 -16.92 -13.02 -5.12
C GLN A 558 -16.21 -13.95 -6.13
N ALA A 559 -14.92 -13.74 -6.40
CA ALA A 559 -14.14 -14.58 -7.30
C ALA A 559 -13.74 -15.94 -6.70
N VAL A 560 -13.45 -15.97 -5.39
CA VAL A 560 -12.90 -17.14 -4.69
C VAL A 560 -13.99 -17.96 -4.00
N LEU A 561 -15.08 -17.33 -3.54
CA LEU A 561 -16.10 -17.95 -2.69
C LEU A 561 -17.39 -18.27 -3.45
N ARG A 562 -18.09 -19.29 -2.96
CA ARG A 562 -19.43 -19.70 -3.35
C ARG A 562 -20.42 -19.50 -2.18
N PRO A 563 -21.73 -19.54 -2.43
CA PRO A 563 -22.71 -19.71 -1.36
C PRO A 563 -22.35 -20.94 -0.50
N GLU A 564 -22.52 -20.82 0.81
CA GLU A 564 -22.14 -21.82 1.82
C GLU A 564 -20.62 -22.12 1.97
N ASP A 565 -19.69 -21.47 1.26
CA ASP A 565 -18.26 -21.59 1.62
C ASP A 565 -18.00 -20.88 2.97
N VAL A 566 -17.18 -21.48 3.84
CA VAL A 566 -16.81 -20.89 5.14
C VAL A 566 -15.55 -20.04 4.98
N VAL A 567 -15.58 -18.85 5.61
CA VAL A 567 -14.48 -17.89 5.63
C VAL A 567 -14.06 -17.66 7.07
N LEU A 568 -12.79 -17.89 7.40
CA LEU A 568 -12.22 -17.40 8.65
C LEU A 568 -11.83 -15.93 8.46
N VAL A 569 -12.26 -15.04 9.33
CA VAL A 569 -12.10 -13.59 9.12
C VAL A 569 -11.80 -12.84 10.41
N ASP A 570 -10.77 -11.99 10.37
CA ASP A 570 -10.43 -11.01 11.41
C ASP A 570 -11.67 -10.18 11.84
N ARG A 571 -11.92 -10.06 13.14
CA ARG A 571 -13.05 -9.25 13.63
C ARG A 571 -12.83 -7.74 13.42
N ASP A 572 -11.58 -7.25 13.44
CA ASP A 572 -11.23 -5.89 13.00
C ASP A 572 -10.89 -5.90 11.49
N CYS A 573 -11.87 -6.33 10.69
CA CYS A 573 -11.80 -6.22 9.24
C CYS A 573 -12.67 -5.06 8.72
N HIS A 574 -12.22 -4.42 7.65
CA HIS A 574 -12.93 -3.28 7.07
C HIS A 574 -14.32 -3.68 6.55
N LYS A 575 -15.33 -2.82 6.78
CA LYS A 575 -16.76 -3.08 6.49
C LYS A 575 -17.08 -3.64 5.09
N SER A 576 -16.21 -3.42 4.10
CA SER A 576 -16.31 -4.05 2.77
C SER A 576 -16.37 -5.58 2.77
N HIS A 577 -15.67 -6.25 3.70
CA HIS A 577 -15.60 -7.72 3.73
C HIS A 577 -16.95 -8.33 4.06
N HIS A 578 -17.65 -7.78 5.05
CA HIS A 578 -19.00 -8.21 5.42
C HIS A 578 -20.00 -8.05 4.27
N TYR A 579 -19.92 -6.95 3.51
CA TYR A 579 -20.72 -6.79 2.28
C TYR A 579 -20.31 -7.79 1.19
N GLY A 580 -19.02 -8.13 1.08
CA GLY A 580 -18.52 -9.20 0.21
C GLY A 580 -19.10 -10.57 0.59
N PHE A 581 -19.17 -10.90 1.89
CA PHE A 581 -19.78 -12.15 2.37
C PHE A 581 -21.28 -12.21 2.07
N VAL A 582 -22.01 -11.09 2.23
CA VAL A 582 -23.43 -10.99 1.82
C VAL A 582 -23.61 -11.17 0.31
N LEU A 583 -22.67 -10.67 -0.51
CA LEU A 583 -22.71 -10.79 -1.98
C LEU A 583 -22.26 -12.16 -2.51
N ALA A 584 -21.33 -12.84 -1.84
CA ALA A 584 -20.96 -14.23 -2.13
C ALA A 584 -22.02 -15.24 -1.62
N GLY A 585 -22.55 -15.02 -0.41
CA GLY A 585 -23.35 -15.99 0.33
C GLY A 585 -22.51 -16.95 1.18
N SER A 586 -21.25 -16.60 1.43
CA SER A 586 -20.33 -17.33 2.29
C SER A 586 -20.68 -17.16 3.77
N SER A 587 -20.38 -18.16 4.59
CA SER A 587 -20.60 -18.12 6.04
C SER A 587 -19.33 -17.66 6.78
N PRO A 588 -19.24 -16.40 7.25
CA PRO A 588 -18.08 -15.96 8.01
C PRO A 588 -18.04 -16.58 9.41
N CYS A 589 -16.86 -17.04 9.81
CA CYS A 589 -16.49 -17.39 11.17
C CYS A 589 -15.52 -16.30 11.65
N TYR A 590 -15.98 -15.43 12.55
CA TYR A 590 -15.13 -14.35 13.06
C TYR A 590 -14.08 -14.88 14.01
N LEU A 591 -12.84 -14.44 13.79
CA LEU A 591 -11.69 -14.70 14.66
C LEU A 591 -11.45 -13.46 15.53
N ASP A 592 -11.37 -13.68 16.84
CA ASP A 592 -11.13 -12.61 17.80
C ASP A 592 -9.65 -12.20 17.83
N ALA A 593 -9.39 -10.91 17.64
CA ALA A 593 -8.08 -10.30 17.84
C ALA A 593 -7.78 -10.09 19.34
N TYR A 594 -6.50 -10.05 19.72
CA TYR A 594 -6.15 -9.84 21.14
C TYR A 594 -6.56 -8.44 21.61
N PRO A 595 -7.16 -8.28 22.80
CA PRO A 595 -7.68 -6.99 23.26
C PRO A 595 -6.61 -6.14 23.96
N LEU A 596 -6.58 -4.84 23.66
CA LEU A 596 -5.79 -3.82 24.35
C LEU A 596 -6.73 -2.91 25.15
N HIS A 597 -7.37 -3.46 26.19
CA HIS A 597 -8.43 -2.81 26.99
C HIS A 597 -8.07 -1.37 27.40
N ARG A 598 -6.88 -1.19 27.99
CA ARG A 598 -6.33 0.10 28.46
C ARG A 598 -6.30 1.20 27.39
N PHE A 599 -6.22 0.82 26.11
CA PHE A 599 -6.17 1.75 24.97
C PHE A 599 -7.46 1.75 24.14
N SER A 600 -8.45 0.93 24.51
CA SER A 600 -9.69 0.68 23.75
C SER A 600 -9.41 0.31 22.28
N MET A 601 -8.42 -0.57 22.06
CA MET A 601 -7.92 -0.98 20.74
C MET A 601 -7.86 -2.51 20.63
N TYR A 602 -7.87 -3.04 19.41
CA TYR A 602 -7.57 -4.44 19.13
C TYR A 602 -6.16 -4.60 18.54
N GLY A 603 -5.54 -5.74 18.79
CA GLY A 603 -4.31 -6.18 18.17
C GLY A 603 -4.54 -6.92 16.86
N GLY A 604 -3.69 -7.92 16.58
CA GLY A 604 -3.94 -8.92 15.54
C GLY A 604 -4.66 -10.17 16.06
N VAL A 605 -5.08 -11.03 15.15
CA VAL A 605 -5.67 -12.35 15.43
C VAL A 605 -4.55 -13.37 15.75
N PRO A 606 -4.50 -13.94 16.98
CA PRO A 606 -3.42 -14.84 17.36
C PRO A 606 -3.40 -16.13 16.53
N LEU A 607 -2.22 -16.58 16.11
CA LEU A 607 -2.05 -17.76 15.26
C LEU A 607 -2.51 -19.06 15.96
N ASP A 608 -2.38 -19.17 17.28
CA ASP A 608 -2.99 -20.24 18.09
C ASP A 608 -4.53 -20.25 17.93
N SER A 609 -5.18 -19.09 17.89
CA SER A 609 -6.63 -18.96 17.62
C SER A 609 -6.97 -19.47 16.22
N ILE A 610 -6.24 -19.03 15.18
CA ILE A 610 -6.44 -19.49 13.79
C ILE A 610 -6.29 -21.02 13.69
N LYS A 611 -5.22 -21.58 14.29
CA LYS A 611 -4.94 -23.02 14.28
C LYS A 611 -6.00 -23.80 15.04
N ARG A 612 -6.40 -23.37 16.25
CA ARG A 612 -7.48 -24.01 17.03
C ARG A 612 -8.80 -23.99 16.28
N THR A 613 -9.15 -22.88 15.61
CA THR A 613 -10.36 -22.84 14.76
C THR A 613 -10.26 -23.80 13.58
N LEU A 614 -9.15 -23.84 12.84
CA LEU A 614 -8.95 -24.82 11.75
C LEU A 614 -9.04 -26.27 12.27
N LEU A 615 -8.47 -26.56 13.44
CA LEU A 615 -8.53 -27.88 14.08
C LEU A 615 -9.94 -28.21 14.58
N ALA A 616 -10.74 -27.22 14.99
CA ALA A 616 -12.17 -27.39 15.29
C ALA A 616 -12.96 -27.82 14.05
N TYR A 617 -12.77 -27.13 12.91
CA TYR A 617 -13.36 -27.56 11.64
C TYR A 617 -12.85 -28.94 11.19
N ARG A 618 -11.61 -29.33 11.53
CA ARG A 618 -11.08 -30.68 11.32
C ARG A 618 -11.83 -31.72 12.15
N ALA A 619 -12.04 -31.47 13.45
CA ALA A 619 -12.72 -32.38 14.37
C ALA A 619 -14.20 -32.61 13.98
N VAL A 620 -14.94 -31.56 13.60
CA VAL A 620 -16.35 -31.70 13.17
C VAL A 620 -16.51 -32.14 11.70
N GLY A 621 -15.43 -32.53 11.01
CA GLY A 621 -15.48 -33.02 9.62
C GLY A 621 -15.81 -31.95 8.56
N ARG A 622 -15.70 -30.65 8.90
CA ARG A 622 -16.09 -29.51 8.05
C ARG A 622 -14.91 -28.68 7.52
N LEU A 623 -13.67 -29.14 7.68
CA LEU A 623 -12.46 -28.43 7.24
C LEU A 623 -12.47 -28.10 5.73
N GLU A 624 -13.06 -28.97 4.92
CA GLU A 624 -13.23 -28.75 3.48
C GLU A 624 -14.25 -27.64 3.16
N GLU A 625 -15.12 -27.22 4.08
CA GLU A 625 -15.95 -26.02 3.89
C GLU A 625 -15.13 -24.73 4.04
N VAL A 626 -14.03 -24.75 4.79
CA VAL A 626 -13.18 -23.57 5.02
C VAL A 626 -12.35 -23.29 3.77
N LYS A 627 -12.67 -22.22 3.04
CA LYS A 627 -12.01 -21.88 1.76
C LYS A 627 -11.03 -20.71 1.84
N LEU A 628 -11.27 -19.75 2.73
CA LEU A 628 -10.53 -18.50 2.76
C LEU A 628 -10.24 -18.05 4.21
N LEU A 629 -9.01 -17.57 4.44
CA LEU A 629 -8.63 -16.78 5.60
C LEU A 629 -8.46 -15.31 5.19
N VAL A 630 -9.11 -14.39 5.89
CA VAL A 630 -9.05 -12.93 5.66
C VAL A 630 -8.47 -12.23 6.88
N LEU A 631 -7.35 -11.52 6.71
CA LEU A 631 -6.64 -10.79 7.79
C LEU A 631 -6.28 -9.36 7.35
N THR A 632 -6.35 -8.40 8.27
CA THR A 632 -5.99 -6.99 8.02
C THR A 632 -4.50 -6.76 8.30
N ASN A 633 -3.64 -6.61 7.28
CA ASN A 633 -2.17 -6.55 7.45
C ASN A 633 -1.53 -5.30 6.82
N CYS A 634 -1.00 -4.33 7.55
CA CYS A 634 -1.08 -4.14 8.99
C CYS A 634 -2.51 -3.80 9.47
N THR A 635 -2.79 -4.01 10.76
CA THR A 635 -3.96 -3.40 11.40
C THR A 635 -3.86 -1.87 11.34
N PHE A 636 -4.96 -1.16 11.58
CA PHE A 636 -4.98 0.31 11.45
C PHE A 636 -3.85 0.99 12.26
N ASP A 637 -3.63 0.50 13.49
CA ASP A 637 -2.67 1.04 14.45
C ASP A 637 -1.25 0.48 14.26
N GLY A 638 -1.01 -0.33 13.21
CA GLY A 638 0.31 -0.75 12.78
C GLY A 638 0.79 -2.10 13.28
N ILE A 639 -0.09 -2.98 13.76
CA ILE A 639 0.30 -4.37 14.08
C ILE A 639 0.48 -5.16 12.78
N VAL A 640 1.65 -5.74 12.57
CA VAL A 640 2.05 -6.43 11.33
C VAL A 640 2.30 -7.91 11.60
N TYR A 641 1.62 -8.78 10.86
CA TYR A 641 1.70 -10.24 11.01
C TYR A 641 3.04 -10.78 10.48
N ASN A 642 3.51 -11.91 11.04
CA ASN A 642 4.47 -12.78 10.35
C ASN A 642 3.74 -13.54 9.23
N VAL A 643 3.51 -12.86 8.10
CA VAL A 643 2.66 -13.36 7.00
C VAL A 643 3.13 -14.71 6.45
N ARG A 644 4.45 -14.92 6.31
CA ARG A 644 5.03 -16.20 5.90
C ARG A 644 4.60 -17.33 6.85
N ARG A 645 4.81 -17.14 8.15
CA ARG A 645 4.46 -18.11 9.20
C ARG A 645 2.96 -18.42 9.23
N VAL A 646 2.10 -17.40 9.08
CA VAL A 646 0.64 -17.61 9.02
C VAL A 646 0.27 -18.52 7.85
N ILE A 647 0.85 -18.31 6.68
CA ILE A 647 0.61 -19.16 5.49
C ILE A 647 1.12 -20.59 5.74
N GLU A 648 2.36 -20.74 6.23
CA GLU A 648 2.98 -22.04 6.54
C GLU A 648 2.15 -22.87 7.53
N GLU A 649 1.85 -22.33 8.72
CA GLU A 649 1.17 -23.07 9.78
C GLU A 649 -0.29 -23.39 9.43
N CYS A 650 -0.97 -22.54 8.64
CA CYS A 650 -2.33 -22.80 8.19
C CYS A 650 -2.38 -23.84 7.07
N LEU A 651 -1.45 -23.82 6.09
CA LEU A 651 -1.39 -24.81 5.01
C LEU A 651 -0.99 -26.21 5.51
N ALA A 652 -0.27 -26.30 6.63
CA ALA A 652 0.00 -27.58 7.30
C ALA A 652 -1.28 -28.27 7.82
N ILE A 653 -2.30 -27.50 8.20
CA ILE A 653 -3.60 -28.01 8.67
C ILE A 653 -4.59 -28.16 7.51
N ALA A 654 -4.65 -27.16 6.62
CA ALA A 654 -5.61 -27.05 5.51
C ALA A 654 -4.89 -26.72 4.18
N PRO A 655 -4.33 -27.71 3.46
CA PRO A 655 -3.51 -27.48 2.26
C PRO A 655 -4.23 -26.81 1.07
N HIS A 656 -5.56 -26.72 1.11
CA HIS A 656 -6.41 -26.09 0.08
C HIS A 656 -6.76 -24.62 0.36
N LEU A 657 -6.40 -24.10 1.54
CA LEU A 657 -6.80 -22.78 2.04
C LEU A 657 -6.28 -21.64 1.16
N VAL A 658 -7.13 -20.66 0.88
CA VAL A 658 -6.78 -19.39 0.23
C VAL A 658 -6.55 -18.32 1.30
N PHE A 659 -5.68 -17.35 1.02
CA PHE A 659 -5.40 -16.22 1.89
C PHE A 659 -5.72 -14.90 1.19
N LEU A 660 -6.43 -14.01 1.87
CA LEU A 660 -6.59 -12.60 1.50
C LEU A 660 -6.04 -11.72 2.63
N PHE A 661 -4.92 -11.06 2.34
CA PHE A 661 -4.38 -10.03 3.23
C PHE A 661 -4.89 -8.66 2.76
N ASP A 662 -5.71 -8.01 3.59
CA ASP A 662 -6.17 -6.65 3.30
C ASP A 662 -5.07 -5.64 3.65
N GLU A 663 -4.09 -5.54 2.75
CA GLU A 663 -2.95 -4.62 2.86
C GLU A 663 -3.32 -3.19 2.46
N ALA A 664 -4.57 -2.80 2.70
CA ALA A 664 -5.14 -1.48 2.40
C ALA A 664 -4.30 -0.32 2.94
N TRP A 665 -3.54 -0.51 4.02
CA TRP A 665 -2.72 0.51 4.65
C TRP A 665 -1.23 0.39 4.36
N PHE A 666 -0.74 -0.75 3.88
CA PHE A 666 0.65 -1.21 4.02
C PHE A 666 1.43 -1.26 2.70
N SER A 667 0.86 -0.73 1.61
CA SER A 667 1.39 -0.86 0.24
C SER A 667 2.80 -0.29 -0.01
N TYR A 668 3.34 0.55 0.87
CA TYR A 668 4.74 1.01 0.80
C TYR A 668 5.75 -0.07 1.19
N ALA A 669 5.37 -1.03 2.03
CA ALA A 669 6.32 -1.95 2.66
C ALA A 669 7.12 -2.79 1.65
N MET A 670 6.51 -3.11 0.51
CA MET A 670 7.14 -3.85 -0.60
C MET A 670 8.43 -3.19 -1.14
N PHE A 671 8.54 -1.85 -1.04
CA PHE A 671 9.66 -1.07 -1.56
C PHE A 671 10.80 -0.87 -0.55
N HIS A 672 10.69 -1.42 0.66
CA HIS A 672 11.72 -1.35 1.69
C HIS A 672 12.32 -2.75 1.99
N PRO A 673 13.65 -2.92 2.01
CA PRO A 673 14.32 -4.22 2.15
C PRO A 673 13.84 -5.07 3.34
N ILE A 674 13.64 -4.43 4.50
CA ILE A 674 13.15 -5.08 5.72
C ILE A 674 11.63 -5.25 5.73
N LEU A 675 10.83 -4.18 5.55
CA LEU A 675 9.36 -4.26 5.73
C LEU A 675 8.68 -5.25 4.77
N LYS A 676 9.22 -5.45 3.56
CA LYS A 676 8.65 -6.39 2.58
C LYS A 676 8.65 -7.85 3.04
N THR A 677 9.50 -8.24 4.00
CA THR A 677 9.53 -9.60 4.57
C THR A 677 8.18 -10.03 5.18
N ARG A 678 7.36 -9.05 5.57
CA ARG A 678 6.02 -9.24 6.16
C ARG A 678 4.87 -8.77 5.25
N THR A 679 5.10 -8.74 3.93
CA THR A 679 4.04 -8.53 2.92
C THR A 679 3.63 -9.84 2.25
N ALA A 680 2.36 -9.92 1.84
CA ALA A 680 1.75 -11.13 1.32
C ALA A 680 2.32 -11.61 -0.03
N MET A 681 2.64 -10.71 -0.96
CA MET A 681 3.19 -11.09 -2.26
C MET A 681 4.60 -11.66 -2.13
N HIS A 682 5.48 -10.98 -1.39
CA HIS A 682 6.84 -11.43 -1.15
C HIS A 682 6.88 -12.73 -0.34
N ALA A 683 6.10 -12.85 0.74
CA ALA A 683 6.00 -14.09 1.52
C ALA A 683 5.56 -15.29 0.66
N ALA A 684 4.58 -15.11 -0.22
CA ALA A 684 4.15 -16.15 -1.16
C ALA A 684 5.27 -16.60 -2.13
N ASN A 685 6.15 -15.68 -2.53
CA ASN A 685 7.27 -15.98 -3.42
C ASN A 685 8.46 -16.60 -2.70
N GLU A 686 8.77 -16.17 -1.47
CA GLU A 686 9.76 -16.83 -0.61
C GLU A 686 9.38 -18.29 -0.34
N ILE A 687 8.09 -18.56 -0.02
CA ILE A 687 7.57 -19.92 0.15
C ILE A 687 7.69 -20.72 -1.16
N ARG A 688 7.31 -20.13 -2.31
CA ARG A 688 7.39 -20.82 -3.61
C ARG A 688 8.84 -21.12 -4.01
N ARG A 689 9.79 -20.23 -3.74
CA ARG A 689 11.22 -20.46 -3.98
C ARG A 689 11.76 -21.56 -3.06
N ASP A 690 11.48 -21.50 -1.76
CA ASP A 690 11.96 -22.50 -0.81
C ASP A 690 11.35 -23.90 -1.07
N LEU A 691 10.17 -23.96 -1.70
CA LEU A 691 9.58 -25.20 -2.24
C LEU A 691 10.32 -25.72 -3.48
N MET A 692 10.69 -24.84 -4.43
CA MET A 692 11.48 -25.19 -5.61
C MET A 692 12.92 -25.60 -5.26
N GLU A 693 13.52 -24.98 -4.25
CA GLU A 693 14.82 -25.35 -3.69
C GLU A 693 14.76 -26.62 -2.80
N GLY A 694 13.57 -27.21 -2.62
CA GLY A 694 13.38 -28.46 -1.89
C GLY A 694 13.38 -28.36 -0.36
N ARG A 695 13.63 -27.18 0.23
CA ARG A 695 13.78 -26.97 1.68
C ARG A 695 12.59 -27.47 2.50
N TYR A 696 11.37 -27.33 1.97
CA TYR A 696 10.18 -27.83 2.65
C TYR A 696 10.07 -29.36 2.72
N HIS A 697 10.87 -30.13 1.97
CA HIS A 697 10.96 -31.58 2.18
C HIS A 697 11.72 -31.87 3.48
N GLN A 698 12.91 -31.29 3.62
CA GLN A 698 13.73 -31.39 4.83
C GLN A 698 12.97 -30.90 6.06
N LEU A 699 12.47 -29.66 6.04
CA LEU A 699 11.75 -29.06 7.18
C LEU A 699 10.44 -29.79 7.55
N PHE A 700 9.84 -30.53 6.61
CA PHE A 700 8.66 -31.35 6.89
C PHE A 700 9.07 -32.73 7.44
N GLU A 701 10.12 -33.35 6.90
CA GLU A 701 10.70 -34.60 7.40
C GLU A 701 11.22 -34.42 8.85
N ASP A 702 11.96 -33.34 9.13
CA ASP A 702 12.41 -32.96 10.49
C ASP A 702 11.23 -32.82 11.49
N LEU A 703 10.14 -32.17 11.08
CA LEU A 703 8.94 -31.95 11.90
C LEU A 703 8.19 -33.26 12.17
N VAL A 704 8.11 -34.12 11.15
CA VAL A 704 7.39 -35.40 11.18
C VAL A 704 8.15 -36.43 12.04
N GLU A 705 9.49 -36.47 11.95
CA GLU A 705 10.35 -37.22 12.87
C GLU A 705 10.21 -36.71 14.31
N THR A 706 10.26 -35.39 14.52
CA THR A 706 10.11 -34.75 15.85
C THR A 706 8.76 -35.07 16.51
N LEU A 707 7.70 -35.26 15.72
CA LEU A 707 6.35 -35.62 16.18
C LEU A 707 6.10 -37.14 16.24
N GLY A 708 7.02 -37.98 15.79
CA GLY A 708 6.89 -39.44 15.83
C GLY A 708 5.71 -39.99 14.99
N THR A 709 5.42 -39.36 13.85
CA THR A 709 4.30 -39.72 12.96
C THR A 709 4.78 -39.84 11.50
N ASP A 710 3.87 -40.17 10.57
CA ASP A 710 4.04 -39.97 9.11
C ASP A 710 3.03 -38.94 8.54
N ASP A 711 1.95 -38.61 9.27
CA ASP A 711 0.91 -37.66 8.85
C ASP A 711 0.47 -36.78 10.06
N LEU A 712 0.49 -35.46 9.87
CA LEU A 712 0.00 -34.47 10.85
C LEU A 712 -1.51 -34.61 11.16
N ARG A 713 -2.25 -35.44 10.42
CA ARG A 713 -3.63 -35.84 10.73
C ARG A 713 -3.75 -36.82 11.89
N ALA A 714 -2.72 -37.62 12.16
CA ALA A 714 -2.71 -38.58 13.28
C ALA A 714 -2.35 -37.92 14.62
N VAL A 715 -1.79 -36.71 14.60
CA VAL A 715 -1.42 -35.93 15.80
C VAL A 715 -2.64 -35.20 16.36
N ASP A 716 -2.74 -35.16 17.69
CA ASP A 716 -3.82 -34.49 18.41
C ASP A 716 -3.85 -32.96 18.20
N ALA A 717 -5.01 -32.36 18.42
CA ALA A 717 -5.21 -30.93 18.17
C ALA A 717 -4.42 -30.01 19.11
N GLU A 718 -4.16 -30.40 20.35
CA GLU A 718 -3.51 -29.54 21.34
C GLU A 718 -1.99 -29.48 21.12
N THR A 719 -1.37 -30.61 20.75
CA THR A 719 0.02 -30.68 20.29
C THR A 719 0.20 -29.88 19.00
N LEU A 720 -0.67 -30.04 18.00
CA LEU A 720 -0.60 -29.28 16.75
C LEU A 720 -0.81 -27.77 16.93
N ALA A 721 -1.66 -27.35 17.87
CA ALA A 721 -1.85 -25.93 18.19
C ALA A 721 -0.55 -25.31 18.73
N LYS A 722 0.14 -25.99 19.65
CA LYS A 722 1.34 -25.50 20.35
C LYS A 722 2.65 -25.59 19.52
N THR A 723 2.80 -26.61 18.67
CA THR A 723 4.01 -26.81 17.86
C THR A 723 4.03 -25.90 16.63
N ARG A 724 5.18 -25.32 16.28
CA ARG A 724 5.37 -24.60 14.99
C ARG A 724 5.24 -25.61 13.85
N LEU A 725 4.21 -25.44 13.02
CA LEU A 725 3.97 -26.34 11.89
C LEU A 725 4.70 -25.89 10.61
N VAL A 726 4.93 -26.87 9.73
CA VAL A 726 5.51 -26.73 8.39
C VAL A 726 4.58 -27.47 7.42
N PRO A 727 4.24 -26.91 6.26
CA PRO A 727 3.30 -27.53 5.32
C PRO A 727 3.93 -28.66 4.49
N ASP A 728 3.17 -29.73 4.26
CA ASP A 728 3.58 -30.84 3.37
C ASP A 728 3.83 -30.30 1.93
N PRO A 729 5.08 -30.35 1.42
CA PRO A 729 5.42 -29.82 0.09
C PRO A 729 4.71 -30.54 -1.06
N ARG A 730 4.29 -31.80 -0.86
CA ARG A 730 3.61 -32.63 -1.87
C ARG A 730 2.17 -32.11 -2.08
N ARG A 731 1.54 -31.63 -1.00
CA ARG A 731 0.13 -31.24 -0.93
C ARG A 731 -0.12 -29.73 -0.96
N MET A 732 0.80 -28.92 -0.44
CA MET A 732 0.71 -27.45 -0.39
C MET A 732 0.46 -26.82 -1.77
N ARG A 733 -0.42 -25.82 -1.84
CA ARG A 733 -0.52 -24.87 -2.96
C ARG A 733 -0.55 -23.45 -2.40
N VAL A 734 0.25 -22.55 -2.96
CA VAL A 734 0.36 -21.17 -2.49
C VAL A 734 -0.73 -20.34 -3.20
N ARG A 735 -1.74 -19.93 -2.42
CA ARG A 735 -2.96 -19.28 -2.92
C ARG A 735 -3.22 -17.96 -2.20
N VAL A 736 -2.51 -16.91 -2.61
CA VAL A 736 -2.45 -15.64 -1.86
C VAL A 736 -2.92 -14.46 -2.70
N TYR A 737 -3.77 -13.63 -2.10
CA TYR A 737 -4.29 -12.38 -2.63
C TYR A 737 -3.95 -11.22 -1.68
N ALA A 738 -3.66 -10.05 -2.23
CA ALA A 738 -3.52 -8.82 -1.46
C ALA A 738 -4.26 -7.65 -2.13
N THR A 739 -4.75 -6.72 -1.33
CA THR A 739 -5.59 -5.61 -1.81
C THR A 739 -5.07 -4.27 -1.27
N HIS A 740 -4.54 -3.43 -2.15
CA HIS A 740 -3.80 -2.22 -1.79
C HIS A 740 -4.63 -0.96 -2.02
N SER A 741 -4.67 -0.04 -1.05
CA SER A 741 -5.23 1.30 -1.25
C SER A 741 -4.10 2.27 -1.61
N ILE A 742 -3.70 2.30 -2.89
CA ILE A 742 -2.57 3.14 -3.34
C ILE A 742 -2.78 4.60 -2.86
N HIS A 743 -3.99 5.15 -3.02
CA HIS A 743 -4.34 6.50 -2.57
C HIS A 743 -4.35 6.78 -1.05
N LYS A 744 -4.11 5.78 -0.19
CA LYS A 744 -3.99 5.99 1.27
C LYS A 744 -2.53 6.17 1.72
N SER A 745 -1.60 5.52 1.03
CA SER A 745 -0.23 5.32 1.52
C SER A 745 0.85 5.59 0.46
N LEU A 746 0.45 5.85 -0.79
CA LEU A 746 1.29 6.06 -1.98
C LEU A 746 0.64 7.10 -2.93
N THR A 747 1.31 7.44 -4.02
CA THR A 747 0.85 8.42 -5.01
C THR A 747 -0.28 7.87 -5.90
N ALA A 748 -1.54 8.13 -5.56
CA ALA A 748 -2.69 7.99 -6.47
C ALA A 748 -3.87 8.90 -6.08
N LEU A 749 -4.75 9.22 -7.03
CA LEU A 749 -6.03 9.88 -6.73
C LEU A 749 -6.93 8.96 -5.88
N ARG A 750 -7.79 9.57 -5.04
CA ARG A 750 -8.77 8.87 -4.19
C ARG A 750 -9.57 7.85 -5.00
N GLN A 751 -9.89 6.71 -4.37
CA GLN A 751 -10.42 5.49 -4.99
C GLN A 751 -9.42 4.67 -5.83
N GLY A 752 -8.20 5.15 -6.11
CA GLY A 752 -7.15 4.33 -6.75
C GLY A 752 -6.72 3.15 -5.87
N SER A 753 -6.89 1.93 -6.37
CA SER A 753 -6.56 0.67 -5.67
C SER A 753 -6.00 -0.36 -6.64
N MET A 754 -5.31 -1.37 -6.11
CA MET A 754 -4.85 -2.54 -6.86
C MET A 754 -5.27 -3.83 -6.14
N ILE A 755 -5.63 -4.86 -6.92
CA ILE A 755 -5.67 -6.26 -6.46
C ILE A 755 -4.39 -6.93 -6.96
N LEU A 756 -3.66 -7.60 -6.07
CA LEU A 756 -2.44 -8.36 -6.35
C LEU A 756 -2.72 -9.85 -6.14
N VAL A 757 -2.24 -10.71 -7.04
CA VAL A 757 -2.54 -12.15 -7.04
C VAL A 757 -1.26 -12.97 -7.21
N ASN A 758 -1.03 -13.87 -6.25
CA ASN A 758 -0.03 -14.95 -6.26
C ASN A 758 -0.74 -16.28 -5.89
N ASP A 759 -1.64 -16.74 -6.78
CA ASP A 759 -2.38 -18.02 -6.64
C ASP A 759 -1.99 -19.02 -7.73
N ASP A 760 -1.38 -20.15 -7.30
CA ASP A 760 -0.91 -21.23 -8.18
C ASP A 760 -2.02 -21.83 -9.08
N LEU A 761 -3.30 -21.72 -8.67
CA LEU A 761 -4.46 -22.23 -9.40
C LEU A 761 -5.22 -21.14 -10.19
N PHE A 762 -4.81 -19.87 -10.12
CA PHE A 762 -5.55 -18.72 -10.67
C PHE A 762 -6.02 -18.95 -12.11
N GLU A 763 -5.07 -19.17 -13.03
CA GLU A 763 -5.30 -19.36 -14.47
C GLU A 763 -6.23 -20.54 -14.81
N SER A 764 -6.22 -21.57 -13.95
CA SER A 764 -6.90 -22.85 -14.19
C SER A 764 -8.28 -22.97 -13.56
N HIS A 765 -8.52 -22.26 -12.45
CA HIS A 765 -9.73 -22.44 -11.63
C HIS A 765 -10.44 -21.13 -11.27
N VAL A 766 -9.73 -20.00 -11.18
CA VAL A 766 -10.29 -18.74 -10.61
C VAL A 766 -10.46 -17.65 -11.65
N HIS A 767 -9.59 -17.56 -12.66
CA HIS A 767 -9.51 -16.44 -13.61
C HIS A 767 -10.85 -16.05 -14.23
N THR A 768 -11.69 -17.02 -14.63
CA THR A 768 -13.02 -16.72 -15.19
C THR A 768 -13.96 -16.12 -14.14
N ALA A 769 -14.07 -16.72 -12.95
CA ALA A 769 -14.87 -16.17 -11.86
C ALA A 769 -14.37 -14.79 -11.40
N PHE A 770 -13.04 -14.58 -11.41
CA PHE A 770 -12.42 -13.29 -11.13
C PHE A 770 -12.79 -12.23 -12.17
N LYS A 771 -12.81 -12.57 -13.46
CA LYS A 771 -13.21 -11.64 -14.53
C LYS A 771 -14.68 -11.23 -14.39
N GLU A 772 -15.58 -12.18 -14.13
CA GLU A 772 -17.00 -11.87 -13.89
C GLU A 772 -17.24 -11.08 -12.58
N ALA A 773 -16.48 -11.36 -11.51
CA ALA A 773 -16.52 -10.58 -10.27
C ALA A 773 -16.00 -9.14 -10.47
N TYR A 774 -14.94 -8.98 -11.28
CA TYR A 774 -14.41 -7.68 -11.69
C TYR A 774 -15.45 -6.90 -12.52
N TYR A 775 -16.17 -7.58 -13.42
CA TYR A 775 -17.27 -7.01 -14.21
C TYR A 775 -18.49 -6.63 -13.37
N THR A 776 -18.82 -7.41 -12.34
CA THR A 776 -19.90 -7.12 -11.38
C THR A 776 -19.66 -5.82 -10.59
N HIS A 777 -18.41 -5.35 -10.54
CA HIS A 777 -17.99 -4.29 -9.60
C HIS A 777 -17.30 -3.07 -10.22
N MET A 778 -16.81 -3.16 -11.46
CA MET A 778 -16.22 -2.03 -12.17
C MET A 778 -17.26 -1.29 -13.03
N SER A 779 -17.09 0.02 -13.17
CA SER A 779 -17.87 0.82 -14.12
C SER A 779 -17.46 0.50 -15.56
N THR A 780 -18.43 0.42 -16.46
CA THR A 780 -18.20 0.40 -17.92
C THR A 780 -17.61 1.72 -18.43
N SER A 781 -17.79 2.80 -17.65
CA SER A 781 -17.13 4.10 -17.82
C SER A 781 -16.23 4.38 -16.60
N PRO A 782 -15.02 3.78 -16.54
CA PRO A 782 -14.10 3.97 -15.42
C PRO A 782 -13.38 5.32 -15.53
N ASN A 783 -13.01 5.92 -14.40
CA ASN A 783 -12.29 7.19 -14.42
C ASN A 783 -10.83 6.99 -14.85
N TYR A 784 -10.47 7.52 -16.03
CA TYR A 784 -9.14 7.37 -16.62
C TYR A 784 -8.05 8.16 -15.89
N GLN A 785 -8.39 9.26 -15.21
CA GLN A 785 -7.41 10.04 -14.45
C GLN A 785 -6.92 9.24 -13.22
N ILE A 786 -7.80 8.51 -12.52
CA ILE A 786 -7.41 7.58 -11.46
C ILE A 786 -6.47 6.48 -12.01
N LEU A 787 -6.83 5.84 -13.11
CA LEU A 787 -6.00 4.80 -13.75
C LEU A 787 -4.61 5.32 -14.15
N ALA A 788 -4.54 6.56 -14.68
CA ALA A 788 -3.27 7.20 -15.01
C ALA A 788 -2.41 7.47 -13.77
N THR A 789 -3.01 7.86 -12.63
CA THR A 789 -2.24 7.99 -11.38
C THR A 789 -1.76 6.66 -10.80
N LEU A 790 -2.47 5.54 -11.04
CA LEU A 790 -1.98 4.21 -10.66
C LEU A 790 -0.75 3.78 -11.48
N ASP A 791 -0.72 4.12 -12.78
CA ASP A 791 0.41 3.85 -13.66
C ASP A 791 1.64 4.71 -13.29
N VAL A 792 1.45 6.02 -13.10
CA VAL A 792 2.52 6.96 -12.72
C VAL A 792 3.04 6.70 -11.29
N GLY A 793 2.15 6.45 -10.32
CA GLY A 793 2.53 6.12 -8.95
C GLY A 793 3.36 4.83 -8.86
N ARG A 794 3.03 3.84 -9.68
CA ARG A 794 3.85 2.62 -9.86
C ARG A 794 5.24 2.96 -10.41
N SER A 795 5.35 3.81 -11.43
CA SER A 795 6.65 4.26 -11.95
C SER A 795 7.47 4.99 -10.88
N GLN A 796 6.85 5.84 -10.07
CA GLN A 796 7.53 6.51 -8.96
C GLN A 796 8.11 5.50 -7.98
N MET A 797 7.34 4.48 -7.59
CA MET A 797 7.83 3.50 -6.60
C MET A 797 8.89 2.54 -7.15
N GLU A 798 8.92 2.25 -8.45
CA GLU A 798 10.03 1.49 -9.07
C GLU A 798 11.35 2.29 -9.12
N LEU A 799 11.29 3.63 -9.15
CA LEU A 799 12.46 4.51 -9.29
C LEU A 799 12.90 5.09 -7.93
N GLU A 800 12.02 5.79 -7.24
CA GLU A 800 12.28 6.57 -6.03
C GLU A 800 11.85 5.82 -4.74
N GLY A 801 11.07 4.75 -4.88
CA GLY A 801 10.29 4.16 -3.78
C GLY A 801 11.10 3.75 -2.55
N TYR A 802 12.31 3.22 -2.73
CA TYR A 802 13.19 2.88 -1.61
C TYR A 802 13.55 4.13 -0.77
N GLY A 803 14.06 5.17 -1.43
CA GLY A 803 14.44 6.43 -0.77
C GLY A 803 13.25 7.19 -0.18
N LEU A 804 12.06 7.07 -0.77
CA LEU A 804 10.83 7.67 -0.24
C LEU A 804 10.35 6.99 1.05
N VAL A 805 10.41 5.66 1.12
CA VAL A 805 9.99 4.89 2.31
C VAL A 805 11.03 4.99 3.43
N GLU A 806 12.32 5.05 3.10
CA GLU A 806 13.39 5.43 4.04
C GLU A 806 13.10 6.78 4.73
N ARG A 807 12.82 7.83 3.94
CA ARG A 807 12.44 9.17 4.46
C ARG A 807 11.16 9.12 5.30
N GLN A 808 10.18 8.29 4.93
CA GLN A 808 8.93 8.10 5.69
C GLN A 808 9.16 7.47 7.07
N ILE A 809 10.07 6.49 7.18
CA ILE A 809 10.43 5.84 8.45
C ILE A 809 11.30 6.77 9.31
N GLU A 810 12.25 7.48 8.69
CA GLU A 810 13.08 8.49 9.35
C GLU A 810 12.21 9.61 9.98
N ALA A 811 11.24 10.14 9.24
CA ALA A 811 10.26 11.10 9.76
C ALA A 811 9.44 10.53 10.94
N ALA A 812 9.20 9.22 10.97
CA ALA A 812 8.46 8.57 12.03
C ALA A 812 9.30 8.44 13.31
N PHE A 813 10.55 7.98 13.20
CA PHE A 813 11.50 7.96 14.31
C PHE A 813 11.73 9.37 14.87
N PHE A 814 11.88 10.37 13.99
CA PHE A 814 12.03 11.77 14.40
C PHE A 814 10.83 12.26 15.22
N ILE A 815 9.58 12.02 14.80
CA ILE A 815 8.38 12.36 15.59
C ILE A 815 8.37 11.61 16.93
N ARG A 816 8.58 10.28 16.93
CA ARG A 816 8.57 9.46 18.15
C ARG A 816 9.59 9.98 19.18
N ARG A 817 10.82 10.26 18.74
CA ARG A 817 11.93 10.81 19.53
C ARG A 817 11.62 12.21 20.06
N LEU A 818 11.16 13.11 19.19
CA LEU A 818 10.81 14.49 19.56
C LEU A 818 9.72 14.58 20.64
N LEU A 819 8.74 13.66 20.64
CA LEU A 819 7.67 13.59 21.65
C LEU A 819 8.12 12.83 22.91
N THR A 820 8.91 11.76 22.78
CA THR A 820 9.34 10.92 23.90
C THR A 820 10.41 11.58 24.77
N ARG A 821 11.20 12.51 24.24
CA ARG A 821 12.24 13.24 25.01
C ARG A 821 11.72 14.47 25.74
N ASP A 822 10.58 15.01 25.34
CA ASP A 822 10.04 16.24 25.92
C ASP A 822 9.35 15.95 27.26
N LEU A 823 10.03 16.27 28.36
CA LEU A 823 9.57 16.02 29.74
C LEU A 823 8.17 16.57 30.05
N LEU A 824 7.77 17.66 29.39
CA LEU A 824 6.45 18.27 29.59
C LEU A 824 5.37 17.52 28.79
N VAL A 825 5.68 17.09 27.57
CA VAL A 825 4.80 16.23 26.78
C VAL A 825 4.58 14.89 27.49
N ARG A 826 5.65 14.24 27.99
CA ARG A 826 5.59 12.95 28.71
C ARG A 826 4.64 12.94 29.92
N LYS A 827 4.41 14.09 30.56
CA LYS A 827 3.52 14.22 31.72
C LYS A 827 2.04 14.01 31.38
N TYR A 828 1.66 14.25 30.12
CA TYR A 828 0.27 14.27 29.66
C TYR A 828 0.00 13.34 28.47
N PHE A 829 1.02 13.02 27.69
CA PHE A 829 0.94 12.23 26.47
C PHE A 829 2.03 11.16 26.43
N THR A 830 1.74 9.99 25.87
CA THR A 830 2.72 8.89 25.76
C THR A 830 2.65 8.26 24.37
N VAL A 831 3.77 8.20 23.66
CA VAL A 831 3.87 7.44 22.40
C VAL A 831 3.91 5.95 22.76
N LEU A 832 3.00 5.15 22.21
CA LEU A 832 2.94 3.72 22.51
C LEU A 832 4.06 2.95 21.79
N SER A 833 4.63 1.99 22.54
CA SER A 833 5.75 1.12 22.15
C SER A 833 5.27 -0.28 21.73
N PRO A 834 6.15 -1.11 21.12
CA PRO A 834 5.86 -2.53 20.89
C PRO A 834 5.50 -3.29 22.19
N ARG A 835 6.07 -2.90 23.33
CA ARG A 835 5.74 -3.50 24.63
C ARG A 835 4.31 -3.19 25.08
N ASP A 836 3.80 -1.99 24.80
CA ASP A 836 2.44 -1.58 25.16
C ASP A 836 1.39 -2.24 24.24
N MET A 837 1.73 -2.45 22.96
CA MET A 837 0.77 -2.84 21.93
C MET A 837 0.84 -4.33 21.53
N ILE A 838 1.86 -5.08 21.94
CA ILE A 838 2.04 -6.50 21.59
C ILE A 838 2.31 -7.33 22.87
N PRO A 839 1.44 -8.31 23.22
CA PRO A 839 1.65 -9.21 24.35
C PRO A 839 2.97 -9.98 24.27
N SER A 840 3.68 -10.08 25.38
CA SER A 840 5.01 -10.72 25.46
C SER A 840 5.04 -12.18 24.98
N ALA A 841 3.91 -12.89 25.05
CA ALA A 841 3.76 -14.25 24.52
C ALA A 841 3.85 -14.36 22.99
N MET A 842 3.63 -13.27 22.25
CA MET A 842 3.63 -13.20 20.78
C MET A 842 4.92 -12.60 20.20
N ARG A 843 5.76 -12.01 21.08
CA ARG A 843 7.06 -11.38 20.75
C ARG A 843 8.21 -12.01 21.54
N LYS A 844 8.27 -13.36 21.52
CA LYS A 844 9.20 -14.16 22.34
C LYS A 844 10.66 -13.88 21.98
N HIS A 845 11.01 -13.94 20.71
CA HIS A 845 12.39 -13.79 20.23
C HIS A 845 12.91 -12.37 20.49
N SER A 846 12.10 -11.35 20.19
CA SER A 846 12.45 -9.94 20.47
C SER A 846 12.65 -9.70 21.95
N ARG A 847 11.80 -10.28 22.81
CA ARG A 847 11.94 -10.18 24.27
C ARG A 847 13.18 -10.92 24.78
N GLU A 848 13.48 -12.09 24.24
CA GLU A 848 14.63 -12.92 24.65
C GLU A 848 15.97 -12.34 24.15
N PHE A 849 15.96 -11.59 23.05
CA PHE A 849 17.14 -10.91 22.50
C PHE A 849 17.35 -9.48 23.06
N LEU A 850 16.28 -8.70 23.28
CA LEU A 850 16.36 -7.28 23.68
C LEU A 850 15.93 -6.99 25.13
N GLY A 851 15.18 -7.87 25.77
CA GLY A 851 14.53 -7.60 27.06
C GLY A 851 13.30 -6.68 26.95
N GLU A 852 12.55 -6.54 28.06
CA GLU A 852 11.34 -5.71 28.11
C GLU A 852 11.62 -4.20 28.19
N GLU A 853 12.83 -3.78 28.56
CA GLU A 853 13.19 -2.35 28.68
C GLU A 853 13.51 -1.73 27.31
N ALA A 854 14.33 -2.37 26.48
CA ALA A 854 14.63 -1.91 25.12
C ALA A 854 13.38 -1.86 24.23
N LEU A 855 12.38 -2.72 24.49
CA LEU A 855 11.07 -2.71 23.84
C LEU A 855 10.09 -1.64 24.39
N GLN A 856 10.44 -0.98 25.50
CA GLN A 856 9.75 0.21 26.06
C GLN A 856 10.42 1.52 25.62
N CYS A 857 11.74 1.49 25.38
CA CYS A 857 12.53 2.61 24.92
C CYS A 857 12.18 3.06 23.50
N GLU A 858 12.83 4.14 23.04
CA GLU A 858 12.71 4.61 21.66
C GLU A 858 13.11 3.49 20.69
N LEU A 859 12.20 3.11 19.77
CA LEU A 859 12.52 2.27 18.62
C LEU A 859 13.68 2.93 17.85
N THR A 860 14.85 2.29 17.85
CA THR A 860 16.02 2.72 17.09
C THR A 860 16.04 2.01 15.73
N LEU A 861 17.00 2.34 14.88
CA LEU A 861 17.24 1.58 13.66
C LEU A 861 17.48 0.10 14.00
N GLN A 862 18.46 -0.19 14.86
CA GLN A 862 18.90 -1.55 15.18
C GLN A 862 17.79 -2.41 15.80
N THR A 863 17.02 -1.86 16.76
CA THR A 863 15.92 -2.61 17.37
C THR A 863 14.75 -2.84 16.41
N LEU A 864 14.52 -1.95 15.43
CA LEU A 864 13.55 -2.21 14.37
C LEU A 864 13.95 -3.44 13.55
N GLU A 865 15.22 -3.55 13.11
CA GLU A 865 15.65 -4.64 12.21
C GLU A 865 15.57 -6.00 12.91
N GLN A 866 16.08 -6.07 14.15
CA GLN A 866 16.11 -7.29 14.95
C GLN A 866 14.69 -7.77 15.28
N VAL A 867 13.78 -6.86 15.63
CA VAL A 867 12.36 -7.19 15.84
C VAL A 867 11.69 -7.67 14.55
N TRP A 868 11.86 -6.94 13.44
CA TRP A 868 11.16 -7.23 12.18
C TRP A 868 11.61 -8.52 11.48
N LEU A 869 12.91 -8.84 11.58
CA LEU A 869 13.52 -10.04 10.99
C LEU A 869 13.41 -11.28 11.89
N SER A 870 12.97 -11.13 13.15
CA SER A 870 12.66 -12.27 14.03
C SER A 870 11.44 -13.07 13.53
N ASP A 871 11.27 -14.29 14.02
CA ASP A 871 10.08 -15.12 13.77
C ASP A 871 8.85 -14.72 14.62
N ASP A 872 8.93 -13.61 15.38
CA ASP A 872 7.83 -13.15 16.21
C ASP A 872 6.56 -12.89 15.41
N GLU A 873 5.43 -13.28 16.00
CA GLU A 873 4.11 -13.36 15.37
C GLU A 873 3.62 -11.97 14.93
N PHE A 874 3.92 -10.96 15.76
CA PHE A 874 3.55 -9.57 15.54
C PHE A 874 4.74 -8.62 15.75
N VAL A 875 4.80 -7.59 14.91
CA VAL A 875 5.71 -6.44 15.05
C VAL A 875 4.96 -5.13 14.81
N LEU A 876 5.53 -4.00 15.25
CA LEU A 876 4.91 -2.68 15.13
C LEU A 876 5.50 -1.90 13.94
N ASP A 877 4.64 -1.32 13.10
CA ASP A 877 5.01 -0.38 12.05
C ASP A 877 5.45 0.97 12.66
N PRO A 878 6.72 1.39 12.47
CA PRO A 878 7.23 2.64 13.06
C PRO A 878 6.43 3.86 12.60
N THR A 879 5.86 3.84 11.39
CA THR A 879 5.07 4.94 10.79
C THR A 879 3.72 5.18 11.45
N ARG A 880 3.25 4.25 12.30
CA ARG A 880 1.96 4.31 13.00
C ARG A 880 2.14 4.74 14.45
N ILE A 881 2.08 6.06 14.65
CA ILE A 881 2.44 6.72 15.91
C ILE A 881 1.18 6.97 16.73
N THR A 882 0.78 5.95 17.49
CA THR A 882 -0.31 6.07 18.47
C THR A 882 0.17 6.88 19.68
N LEU A 883 -0.44 8.03 19.90
CA LEU A 883 -0.22 8.90 21.06
C LEU A 883 -1.38 8.72 22.05
N PHE A 884 -1.09 8.12 23.20
CA PHE A 884 -2.01 8.02 24.32
C PHE A 884 -2.23 9.40 24.96
N THR A 885 -3.50 9.77 25.17
CA THR A 885 -3.95 11.04 25.76
C THR A 885 -4.54 10.88 27.15
N GLY A 886 -4.75 9.66 27.65
CA GLY A 886 -5.49 9.41 28.90
C GLY A 886 -4.95 10.17 30.13
N LEU A 887 -3.64 10.42 30.20
CA LEU A 887 -3.01 11.17 31.30
C LEU A 887 -3.31 12.68 31.29
N SER A 888 -3.89 13.22 30.20
CA SER A 888 -4.34 14.61 30.12
C SER A 888 -5.78 14.84 30.59
N GLY A 889 -6.52 13.79 30.93
CA GLY A 889 -7.96 13.87 31.20
C GLY A 889 -8.80 14.18 29.94
N LEU A 890 -8.18 14.16 28.75
CA LEU A 890 -8.86 14.40 27.48
C LEU A 890 -9.08 13.09 26.72
N ASP A 891 -10.32 12.84 26.32
CA ASP A 891 -10.63 11.78 25.38
C ASP A 891 -10.00 12.06 24.00
N GLY A 892 -9.81 11.01 23.21
CA GLY A 892 -9.13 11.10 21.91
C GLY A 892 -9.87 11.98 20.89
N GLU A 893 -11.20 12.07 20.95
CA GLU A 893 -12.02 12.82 20.00
C GLU A 893 -12.11 14.30 20.35
N THR A 894 -12.20 14.66 21.64
CA THR A 894 -11.99 16.04 22.11
C THR A 894 -10.60 16.55 21.77
N PHE A 895 -9.56 15.73 21.96
CA PHE A 895 -8.19 16.12 21.60
C PHE A 895 -8.04 16.30 20.08
N LYS A 896 -8.54 15.36 19.27
CA LYS A 896 -8.60 15.49 17.80
C LYS A 896 -9.29 16.77 17.34
N VAL A 897 -10.54 16.99 17.76
CA VAL A 897 -11.37 18.07 17.21
C VAL A 897 -10.91 19.41 17.77
N LYS A 898 -11.03 19.62 19.10
CA LYS A 898 -10.83 20.95 19.70
C LYS A 898 -9.36 21.36 19.76
N TRP A 899 -8.45 20.43 20.04
CA TRP A 899 -7.04 20.75 20.28
C TRP A 899 -6.17 20.63 19.03
N LEU A 900 -6.39 19.65 18.15
CA LEU A 900 -5.58 19.47 16.93
C LEU A 900 -6.20 20.16 15.71
N MET A 901 -7.45 19.84 15.37
CA MET A 901 -8.11 20.34 14.15
C MET A 901 -8.50 21.82 14.26
N ASP A 902 -9.31 22.20 15.24
CA ASP A 902 -9.88 23.55 15.34
C ASP A 902 -8.83 24.61 15.68
N LYS A 903 -7.84 24.25 16.52
CA LYS A 903 -6.83 25.17 17.05
C LYS A 903 -5.54 25.26 16.21
N TYR A 904 -5.14 24.17 15.55
CA TYR A 904 -3.87 24.11 14.80
C TYR A 904 -4.01 23.59 13.36
N GLY A 905 -5.21 23.23 12.88
CA GLY A 905 -5.42 22.67 11.54
C GLY A 905 -4.85 21.26 11.35
N VAL A 906 -4.44 20.58 12.42
CA VAL A 906 -3.82 19.25 12.37
C VAL A 906 -4.91 18.19 12.22
N GLN A 907 -5.06 17.67 11.01
CA GLN A 907 -6.03 16.62 10.68
C GLN A 907 -5.44 15.23 10.93
N ILE A 908 -6.23 14.32 11.52
CA ILE A 908 -5.86 12.92 11.78
C ILE A 908 -7.00 11.96 11.48
N ASN A 909 -6.67 10.72 11.11
CA ASN A 909 -7.63 9.75 10.58
C ASN A 909 -8.34 8.89 11.63
N LYS A 910 -7.72 8.65 12.80
CA LYS A 910 -8.25 7.75 13.84
C LYS A 910 -7.93 8.24 15.26
N THR A 911 -8.89 7.96 16.13
CA THR A 911 -8.88 8.14 17.58
C THR A 911 -9.24 6.81 18.26
N SER A 912 -9.00 6.70 19.57
CA SER A 912 -9.72 5.79 20.46
C SER A 912 -10.34 6.59 21.61
N ARG A 913 -10.91 5.92 22.63
CA ARG A 913 -11.35 6.56 23.88
C ARG A 913 -10.29 7.49 24.47
N ASN A 914 -9.01 7.11 24.40
CA ASN A 914 -7.91 7.75 25.12
C ASN A 914 -6.59 7.80 24.33
N SER A 915 -6.67 7.76 22.99
CA SER A 915 -5.51 7.89 22.11
C SER A 915 -5.86 8.54 20.77
N VAL A 916 -4.83 9.04 20.09
CA VAL A 916 -4.89 9.58 18.73
C VAL A 916 -3.78 8.97 17.87
N LEU A 917 -4.05 8.69 16.58
CA LEU A 917 -3.07 8.06 15.68
C LEU A 917 -2.55 9.05 14.63
N PHE A 918 -1.24 9.31 14.68
CA PHE A 918 -0.52 9.98 13.60
C PHE A 918 0.09 8.95 12.65
N MET A 919 0.18 9.32 11.37
CA MET A 919 0.74 8.49 10.31
C MET A 919 1.77 9.30 9.52
N THR A 920 2.98 8.78 9.33
CA THR A 920 3.88 9.32 8.30
C THR A 920 3.60 8.67 6.95
N ASN A 921 3.84 9.42 5.88
CA ASN A 921 3.71 8.99 4.48
C ASN A 921 4.89 9.55 3.66
N ILE A 922 5.02 9.12 2.41
CA ILE A 922 6.09 9.54 1.48
C ILE A 922 6.14 11.06 1.17
N GLY A 923 5.10 11.82 1.54
CA GLY A 923 5.05 13.29 1.42
C GLY A 923 5.25 14.04 2.75
N THR A 924 5.54 13.34 3.86
CA THR A 924 5.68 13.95 5.19
C THR A 924 7.01 14.69 5.32
N THR A 925 6.96 16.00 5.58
CA THR A 925 8.17 16.83 5.67
C THR A 925 8.67 16.99 7.10
N ARG A 926 9.98 17.21 7.28
CA ARG A 926 10.60 17.51 8.59
C ARG A 926 9.95 18.74 9.26
N SER A 927 9.55 19.74 8.47
CA SER A 927 8.80 20.90 8.94
C SER A 927 7.43 20.53 9.53
N SER A 928 6.74 19.55 8.94
CA SER A 928 5.47 19.02 9.46
C SER A 928 5.69 18.31 10.81
N CYS A 929 6.79 17.57 10.96
CA CYS A 929 7.17 16.93 12.22
C CYS A 929 7.45 17.94 13.34
N VAL A 930 8.18 19.02 13.03
CA VAL A 930 8.50 20.11 13.98
C VAL A 930 7.23 20.89 14.36
N PHE A 931 6.36 21.17 13.39
CA PHE A 931 5.06 21.80 13.64
C PHE A 931 4.19 20.94 14.58
N LEU A 932 4.07 19.63 14.31
CA LEU A 932 3.35 18.71 15.18
C LEU A 932 3.93 18.70 16.61
N LYS A 933 5.25 18.65 16.78
CA LYS A 933 5.87 18.76 18.11
C LYS A 933 5.48 20.07 18.81
N ALA A 934 5.53 21.20 18.10
CA ALA A 934 5.17 22.50 18.65
C ALA A 934 3.71 22.51 19.13
N CYS A 935 2.77 22.01 18.33
CA CYS A 935 1.37 21.86 18.71
C CYS A 935 1.20 21.01 19.98
N ILE A 936 1.72 19.77 20.01
CA ILE A 936 1.58 18.87 21.17
C ILE A 936 2.25 19.47 22.43
N ARG A 937 3.41 20.13 22.28
CA ARG A 937 4.06 20.83 23.39
C ARG A 937 3.22 22.00 23.91
N SER A 938 2.61 22.80 23.03
CA SER A 938 1.70 23.86 23.45
C SER A 938 0.44 23.33 24.14
N CYS A 939 -0.12 22.20 23.69
CA CYS A 939 -1.19 21.53 24.43
C CYS A 939 -0.75 21.15 25.85
N ALA A 940 0.45 20.55 25.99
CA ALA A 940 1.01 20.19 27.30
C ALA A 940 1.32 21.40 28.20
N GLN A 941 1.75 22.53 27.61
CA GLN A 941 1.96 23.79 28.34
C GLN A 941 0.66 24.39 28.88
N GLU A 942 -0.41 24.31 28.09
CA GLU A 942 -1.75 24.81 28.46
C GLU A 942 -2.40 23.92 29.53
N LEU A 943 -2.26 22.60 29.43
CA LEU A 943 -2.68 21.64 30.47
C LEU A 943 -1.90 21.81 31.78
N GLU A 944 -0.59 22.08 31.71
CA GLU A 944 0.23 22.39 32.88
C GLU A 944 -0.19 23.72 33.53
N MET A 945 -0.40 24.76 32.72
CA MET A 945 -0.84 26.07 33.22
C MET A 945 -2.22 26.00 33.87
N HIS A 946 -3.17 25.27 33.25
CA HIS A 946 -4.48 25.01 33.85
C HIS A 946 -4.32 24.29 35.19
N ARG A 947 -3.55 23.20 35.24
CA ARG A 947 -3.29 22.42 36.46
C ARG A 947 -2.63 23.24 37.58
N LEU A 948 -1.76 24.19 37.25
CA LEU A 948 -1.10 25.07 38.23
C LEU A 948 -2.00 26.20 38.74
N LEU A 949 -3.06 26.56 38.02
CA LEU A 949 -4.04 27.60 38.39
C LEU A 949 -5.35 27.02 38.96
N SER A 950 -5.59 25.71 38.79
CA SER A 950 -6.78 25.00 39.26
C SER A 950 -6.89 24.99 40.78
N SER A 951 -8.12 25.17 41.28
CA SER A 951 -8.48 24.86 42.67
C SER A 951 -8.40 23.36 42.96
N THR A 952 -8.44 22.97 44.24
CA THR A 952 -8.43 21.55 44.65
C THR A 952 -9.55 20.75 44.00
N ARG A 953 -10.74 21.34 43.86
CA ARG A 953 -11.90 20.72 43.23
C ARG A 953 -11.71 20.51 41.72
N GLU A 954 -11.16 21.48 41.02
CA GLU A 954 -10.86 21.33 39.58
C GLU A 954 -9.77 20.28 39.34
N LEU A 955 -8.83 20.12 40.29
CA LEU A 955 -7.85 19.03 40.28
C LEU A 955 -8.49 17.65 40.57
N GLU A 956 -9.47 17.58 41.47
CA GLU A 956 -10.28 16.37 41.70
C GLU A 956 -11.05 15.99 40.43
N GLU A 957 -11.78 16.93 39.81
CA GLU A 957 -12.53 16.70 38.56
C GLU A 957 -11.63 16.27 37.39
N VAL A 958 -10.38 16.76 37.30
CA VAL A 958 -9.38 16.29 36.32
C VAL A 958 -8.84 14.89 36.66
N ASN A 959 -8.60 14.58 37.94
CA ASN A 959 -8.14 13.25 38.35
C ASN A 959 -9.22 12.18 38.10
N ASP A 960 -10.49 12.50 38.34
CA ASP A 960 -11.63 11.63 38.05
C ASP A 960 -11.75 11.37 36.53
N ALA A 961 -11.53 12.39 35.70
CA ALA A 961 -11.48 12.23 34.24
C ALA A 961 -10.33 11.31 33.79
N VAL A 962 -9.14 11.43 34.39
CA VAL A 962 -8.01 10.52 34.14
C VAL A 962 -8.34 9.09 34.60
N HIS A 963 -8.91 8.91 35.80
CA HIS A 963 -9.32 7.59 36.30
C HIS A 963 -10.34 6.92 35.36
N GLY A 964 -11.36 7.68 34.94
CA GLY A 964 -12.35 7.24 33.97
C GLY A 964 -11.76 6.85 32.61
N LEU A 965 -10.74 7.58 32.13
CA LEU A 965 -10.09 7.31 30.85
C LEU A 965 -9.03 6.19 30.89
N VAL A 966 -8.40 5.92 32.03
CA VAL A 966 -7.25 4.99 32.13
C VAL A 966 -7.63 3.68 32.83
N GLU A 967 -8.33 3.74 33.97
CA GLU A 967 -8.64 2.57 34.80
C GLU A 967 -10.03 2.00 34.49
N GLU A 968 -11.06 2.84 34.35
CA GLU A 968 -12.44 2.39 34.11
C GLU A 968 -12.74 2.03 32.63
N CYS A 969 -11.81 1.34 31.97
CA CYS A 969 -12.00 0.88 30.60
C CYS A 969 -13.22 -0.06 30.46
N PRO A 970 -13.90 -0.11 29.29
CA PRO A 970 -14.82 -1.20 28.96
C PRO A 970 -14.06 -2.47 28.57
N ASP A 971 -14.70 -3.62 28.74
CA ASP A 971 -14.26 -4.84 28.06
C ASP A 971 -14.49 -4.72 26.55
N LEU A 972 -13.51 -5.17 25.78
CA LEU A 972 -13.56 -5.21 24.33
C LEU A 972 -14.39 -6.43 23.88
N PRO A 973 -15.54 -6.24 23.21
CA PRO A 973 -16.53 -7.31 23.04
C PRO A 973 -16.17 -8.30 21.93
N HIS A 974 -15.74 -9.49 22.33
CA HIS A 974 -15.53 -10.66 21.46
C HIS A 974 -16.77 -11.09 20.67
N PHE A 975 -16.56 -11.82 19.56
CA PHE A 975 -17.66 -12.40 18.81
C PHE A 975 -18.34 -13.53 19.58
N SER A 976 -19.62 -13.31 19.89
CA SER A 976 -20.51 -14.24 20.59
C SER A 976 -20.79 -15.49 19.75
N ALA A 977 -21.84 -15.41 18.93
CA ALA A 977 -22.25 -16.41 17.94
C ALA A 977 -23.33 -15.80 17.03
N PHE A 978 -23.58 -16.44 15.88
CA PHE A 978 -24.85 -16.29 15.19
C PHE A 978 -25.97 -16.97 15.97
N HIS A 979 -27.17 -16.38 15.97
CA HIS A 979 -28.37 -17.01 16.53
C HIS A 979 -28.68 -18.33 15.80
N PRO A 980 -29.19 -19.40 16.44
CA PRO A 980 -29.38 -20.73 15.82
C PRO A 980 -30.24 -20.77 14.54
N VAL A 981 -31.04 -19.74 14.27
CA VAL A 981 -31.77 -19.55 13.00
C VAL A 981 -30.82 -19.31 11.82
N PHE A 982 -29.68 -18.65 12.05
CA PHE A 982 -28.69 -18.25 11.06
C PHE A 982 -27.38 -19.04 11.15
N ALA A 983 -27.00 -19.54 12.33
CA ALA A 983 -25.85 -20.45 12.49
C ALA A 983 -25.98 -21.66 11.55
N LYS A 984 -24.86 -22.22 11.06
CA LYS A 984 -24.88 -23.47 10.29
C LYS A 984 -25.07 -24.68 11.22
N PRO A 985 -25.69 -25.78 10.75
CA PRO A 985 -25.92 -26.95 11.58
C PRO A 985 -24.65 -27.79 11.67
N ALA A 986 -24.21 -28.12 12.89
CA ALA A 986 -23.12 -29.07 13.08
C ALA A 986 -23.53 -30.46 12.54
N ARG A 987 -22.79 -30.98 11.56
CA ARG A 987 -22.88 -32.38 11.14
C ARG A 987 -22.15 -33.26 12.15
N VAL A 988 -22.85 -33.64 13.23
CA VAL A 988 -22.35 -34.68 14.14
C VAL A 988 -22.21 -35.97 13.33
N CYS A 989 -21.01 -36.55 13.27
CA CYS A 989 -20.79 -37.81 12.58
C CYS A 989 -21.48 -38.96 13.32
N GLU A 990 -22.28 -39.75 12.61
CA GLU A 990 -23.10 -40.82 13.23
C GLU A 990 -22.25 -41.93 13.85
N ALA A 991 -21.00 -42.09 13.42
CA ALA A 991 -20.00 -42.97 14.04
C ALA A 991 -19.77 -42.71 15.55
N ALA A 992 -20.03 -41.49 16.04
CA ALA A 992 -19.95 -41.18 17.47
C ALA A 992 -21.14 -41.73 18.29
N ARG A 993 -22.24 -42.14 17.64
CA ARG A 993 -23.42 -42.71 18.30
C ARG A 993 -23.44 -44.22 18.35
N GLU A 994 -22.87 -44.91 17.36
CA GLU A 994 -22.85 -46.37 17.35
C GLU A 994 -22.04 -46.96 18.52
N ASN A 995 -20.92 -46.34 18.89
CA ASN A 995 -20.15 -46.70 20.08
C ASN A 995 -20.86 -46.39 21.41
N ALA A 996 -21.87 -45.51 21.42
CA ALA A 996 -22.65 -45.15 22.61
C ALA A 996 -23.93 -46.00 22.79
N ALA A 997 -24.24 -46.86 21.81
CA ALA A 997 -25.43 -47.72 21.82
C ALA A 997 -25.14 -49.16 22.30
N ALA A 998 -23.92 -49.45 22.75
CA ALA A 998 -23.42 -50.80 23.01
C ALA A 998 -23.48 -51.27 24.48
N GLU A 999 -23.87 -50.41 25.43
CA GLU A 999 -23.97 -50.76 26.86
C GLU A 999 -25.41 -50.61 27.40
N GLU A 1000 -26.11 -51.73 27.60
CA GLU A 1000 -27.35 -51.75 28.39
C GLU A 1000 -27.04 -51.71 29.89
N PRO A 1001 -27.80 -50.97 30.71
CA PRO A 1001 -27.49 -50.75 32.12
C PRO A 1001 -27.96 -51.90 33.03
N THR A 1002 -27.06 -52.83 33.38
CA THR A 1002 -27.30 -53.80 34.47
C THR A 1002 -27.21 -53.11 35.84
N GLY A 1003 -28.35 -52.76 36.42
CA GLY A 1003 -28.41 -51.97 37.66
C GLY A 1003 -28.15 -52.75 38.96
N ALA A 1004 -27.52 -52.09 39.92
CA ALA A 1004 -27.53 -52.43 41.35
C ALA A 1004 -27.49 -51.16 42.19
N ALA A 1005 -28.28 -51.08 43.26
CA ALA A 1005 -28.39 -49.89 44.12
C ALA A 1005 -28.08 -50.21 45.59
N ALA A 1006 -27.27 -49.36 46.25
CA ALA A 1006 -27.07 -49.39 47.69
C ALA A 1006 -26.64 -48.01 48.25
N ASN A 1007 -27.05 -47.69 49.48
CA ASN A 1007 -26.71 -46.45 50.18
C ASN A 1007 -25.35 -46.51 50.90
N ALA A 1008 -24.68 -45.36 50.99
CA ALA A 1008 -23.86 -44.99 52.17
C ALA A 1008 -23.80 -43.47 52.33
N LYS A 1009 -23.58 -42.96 53.55
CA LYS A 1009 -23.47 -41.52 53.86
C LYS A 1009 -22.08 -41.14 54.38
N GLY A 1010 -21.59 -39.98 53.94
CA GLY A 1010 -20.80 -39.05 54.76
C GLY A 1010 -19.28 -39.24 54.77
N GLY A 1011 -18.56 -38.11 54.83
CA GLY A 1011 -17.11 -38.05 54.95
C GLY A 1011 -16.53 -36.77 54.34
N ASP A 1012 -16.38 -35.71 55.14
CA ASP A 1012 -15.68 -34.47 54.73
C ASP A 1012 -14.17 -34.59 55.01
N LYS A 1013 -13.33 -34.28 54.01
CA LYS A 1013 -11.91 -33.92 54.17
C LYS A 1013 -11.26 -33.42 52.88
N LYS A 1014 -10.42 -32.40 52.99
CA LYS A 1014 -9.51 -31.91 51.94
C LYS A 1014 -8.33 -32.87 51.70
N GLY A 1015 -7.85 -32.91 50.45
CA GLY A 1015 -6.54 -33.44 50.07
C GLY A 1015 -6.30 -33.34 48.56
N ASP A 1016 -5.16 -32.78 48.14
CA ASP A 1016 -4.80 -32.66 46.73
C ASP A 1016 -4.45 -34.02 46.10
N GLY A 1017 -4.85 -34.23 44.83
CA GLY A 1017 -4.49 -35.43 44.07
C GLY A 1017 -5.01 -35.42 42.64
N LYS A 1018 -4.10 -35.32 41.65
CA LYS A 1018 -4.42 -35.41 40.21
C LYS A 1018 -5.16 -36.70 39.87
N ARG A 1019 -6.30 -36.64 39.14
CA ARG A 1019 -6.71 -37.57 38.05
C ARG A 1019 -8.11 -37.29 37.45
N GLU A 1020 -8.22 -36.25 36.63
CA GLU A 1020 -9.18 -36.18 35.51
C GLU A 1020 -8.41 -35.57 34.32
N ALA A 1021 -8.27 -36.11 33.10
CA ALA A 1021 -8.94 -37.17 32.32
C ALA A 1021 -9.89 -36.70 31.19
N SER A 1022 -9.36 -35.83 30.33
CA SER A 1022 -9.52 -35.92 28.86
C SER A 1022 -10.92 -35.90 28.21
N VAL A 1023 -11.96 -35.42 28.89
CA VAL A 1023 -13.30 -35.23 28.27
C VAL A 1023 -13.55 -33.77 27.85
N ASP A 1024 -13.09 -32.78 28.63
CA ASP A 1024 -13.39 -31.35 28.38
C ASP A 1024 -12.80 -30.75 27.08
N GLY A 1025 -11.86 -31.46 26.44
CA GLY A 1025 -11.08 -30.93 25.33
C GLY A 1025 -11.85 -30.79 24.01
N GLU A 1026 -12.74 -31.75 23.69
CA GLU A 1026 -13.42 -31.79 22.39
C GLU A 1026 -14.60 -30.81 22.33
N ASP A 1027 -15.41 -30.71 23.39
CA ASP A 1027 -16.49 -29.72 23.50
C ASP A 1027 -15.95 -28.28 23.48
N ALA A 1028 -14.82 -28.03 24.15
CA ALA A 1028 -14.13 -26.75 24.10
C ALA A 1028 -13.69 -26.39 22.67
N LEU A 1029 -13.15 -27.36 21.91
CA LEU A 1029 -12.74 -27.15 20.52
C LEU A 1029 -13.96 -26.91 19.61
N ALA A 1030 -15.03 -27.69 19.77
CA ALA A 1030 -16.27 -27.56 19.00
C ALA A 1030 -16.93 -26.17 19.15
N SER A 1031 -16.78 -25.52 20.31
CA SER A 1031 -17.30 -24.17 20.59
C SER A 1031 -16.72 -23.06 19.68
N LEU A 1032 -15.61 -23.34 18.97
CA LEU A 1032 -14.98 -22.41 18.03
C LEU A 1032 -15.65 -22.41 16.64
N VAL A 1033 -16.52 -23.38 16.36
CA VAL A 1033 -17.25 -23.49 15.08
C VAL A 1033 -18.46 -22.54 15.09
N LYS A 1034 -18.18 -21.24 14.90
CA LYS A 1034 -19.14 -20.13 15.05
C LYS A 1034 -19.67 -19.55 13.72
N ASP A 1035 -19.66 -20.30 12.63
CA ASP A 1035 -20.09 -19.82 11.32
C ASP A 1035 -21.61 -19.72 11.15
N GLY A 1036 -22.06 -18.77 10.32
CA GLY A 1036 -23.49 -18.57 10.05
C GLY A 1036 -23.80 -17.74 8.82
N ASP A 1037 -25.07 -17.81 8.41
CA ASP A 1037 -25.62 -17.13 7.25
C ASP A 1037 -25.92 -15.65 7.56
N LEU A 1038 -24.90 -14.83 7.33
CA LEU A 1038 -24.98 -13.37 7.37
C LEU A 1038 -25.95 -12.80 6.30
N ARG A 1039 -26.12 -13.50 5.17
CA ARG A 1039 -26.96 -13.06 4.04
C ARG A 1039 -28.45 -13.15 4.39
N ALA A 1040 -28.93 -14.29 4.89
CA ALA A 1040 -30.33 -14.44 5.29
C ALA A 1040 -30.70 -13.48 6.43
N ALA A 1041 -29.81 -13.27 7.40
CA ALA A 1041 -30.02 -12.28 8.44
C ALA A 1041 -30.12 -10.84 7.89
N PHE A 1042 -29.24 -10.47 6.96
CA PHE A 1042 -29.23 -9.14 6.33
C PHE A 1042 -30.49 -8.87 5.48
N TYR A 1043 -30.98 -9.86 4.72
CA TYR A 1043 -32.19 -9.66 3.89
C TYR A 1043 -33.50 -9.84 4.68
N LEU A 1044 -33.59 -10.70 5.70
CA LEU A 1044 -34.77 -10.80 6.56
C LEU A 1044 -35.04 -9.47 7.32
N ALA A 1045 -33.97 -8.70 7.54
CA ALA A 1045 -34.00 -7.37 8.14
C ALA A 1045 -34.50 -6.24 7.22
N TYR A 1046 -34.82 -6.50 5.95
CA TYR A 1046 -35.36 -5.49 5.01
C TYR A 1046 -36.85 -5.21 5.26
N ASP A 1047 -37.59 -6.20 5.78
CA ASP A 1047 -38.98 -6.01 6.18
C ASP A 1047 -39.04 -5.45 7.62
N GLU A 1048 -39.45 -4.19 7.75
CA GLU A 1048 -39.62 -3.52 9.06
C GLU A 1048 -40.64 -4.24 9.96
N ASN A 1049 -41.55 -5.07 9.42
CA ASN A 1049 -42.44 -5.89 10.24
C ASN A 1049 -41.68 -6.94 11.05
N ASN A 1050 -40.46 -7.31 10.67
CA ASN A 1050 -39.61 -8.22 11.43
C ASN A 1050 -38.81 -7.54 12.55
N VAL A 1051 -38.84 -6.21 12.62
CA VAL A 1051 -37.86 -5.37 13.32
C VAL A 1051 -38.49 -4.58 14.48
N ARG A 1052 -37.71 -4.35 15.53
CA ARG A 1052 -38.05 -3.51 16.68
C ARG A 1052 -36.81 -2.78 17.20
N TYR A 1053 -37.01 -1.73 17.97
CA TYR A 1053 -35.92 -0.96 18.58
C TYR A 1053 -35.87 -1.13 20.10
N LEU A 1054 -34.67 -1.02 20.69
CA LEU A 1054 -34.45 -0.94 22.15
C LEU A 1054 -33.25 -0.02 22.46
N SER A 1055 -33.44 0.93 23.38
CA SER A 1055 -32.34 1.74 23.93
C SER A 1055 -31.26 0.88 24.59
N LEU A 1056 -30.01 1.36 24.65
CA LEU A 1056 -28.88 0.62 25.24
C LEU A 1056 -29.19 0.11 26.67
N ARG A 1057 -29.77 0.96 27.53
CA ARG A 1057 -30.15 0.58 28.90
C ARG A 1057 -31.22 -0.52 28.91
N SER A 1058 -32.26 -0.40 28.08
CA SER A 1058 -33.32 -1.41 27.93
C SER A 1058 -32.80 -2.72 27.34
N ALA A 1059 -31.81 -2.66 26.45
CA ALA A 1059 -31.15 -3.82 25.88
C ALA A 1059 -30.30 -4.55 26.93
N LYS A 1060 -29.50 -3.82 27.73
CA LYS A 1060 -28.75 -4.38 28.86
C LYS A 1060 -29.68 -5.09 29.85
N GLU A 1061 -30.76 -4.42 30.27
CA GLU A 1061 -31.77 -5.03 31.14
C GLU A 1061 -32.40 -6.29 30.54
N ALA A 1062 -32.73 -6.29 29.24
CA ALA A 1062 -33.34 -7.44 28.59
C ALA A 1062 -32.39 -8.65 28.54
N ILE A 1063 -31.10 -8.43 28.25
CA ILE A 1063 -30.08 -9.48 28.26
C ILE A 1063 -29.87 -10.02 29.68
N LEU A 1064 -29.76 -9.15 30.69
CA LEU A 1064 -29.66 -9.55 32.10
C LEU A 1064 -30.91 -10.30 32.60
N LYS A 1065 -32.08 -10.02 32.01
CA LYS A 1065 -33.35 -10.76 32.22
C LYS A 1065 -33.45 -12.01 31.33
N GLY A 1066 -32.32 -12.54 30.83
CA GLY A 1066 -32.22 -13.80 30.08
C GLY A 1066 -32.70 -13.75 28.62
N LYS A 1067 -33.03 -12.57 28.06
CA LYS A 1067 -33.57 -12.47 26.70
C LYS A 1067 -32.45 -12.32 25.68
N GLN A 1068 -32.32 -13.29 24.77
CA GLN A 1068 -31.46 -13.14 23.60
C GLN A 1068 -31.97 -12.00 22.71
N LEU A 1069 -31.07 -11.08 22.34
CA LEU A 1069 -31.33 -10.00 21.40
C LEU A 1069 -30.45 -10.25 20.17
N VAL A 1070 -31.03 -10.17 18.97
CA VAL A 1070 -30.33 -10.45 17.71
C VAL A 1070 -30.30 -9.21 16.85
N ALA A 1071 -29.10 -8.81 16.41
CA ALA A 1071 -28.89 -7.63 15.57
C ALA A 1071 -29.45 -7.83 14.15
N THR A 1072 -29.95 -6.75 13.55
CA THR A 1072 -30.47 -6.74 12.16
C THR A 1072 -29.55 -6.01 11.19
N THR A 1073 -28.70 -5.13 11.71
CA THR A 1073 -27.81 -4.23 10.98
C THR A 1073 -26.35 -4.43 11.40
N PHE A 1074 -25.42 -3.95 10.58
CA PHE A 1074 -24.05 -3.71 11.04
C PHE A 1074 -24.05 -2.51 11.99
N VAL A 1075 -23.58 -2.68 13.22
CA VAL A 1075 -23.39 -1.58 14.17
C VAL A 1075 -21.91 -1.21 14.18
N ILE A 1076 -21.58 -0.01 13.72
CA ILE A 1076 -20.20 0.44 13.46
C ILE A 1076 -19.96 1.80 14.14
N PRO A 1077 -19.46 1.83 15.39
CA PRO A 1077 -19.02 3.08 16.02
C PRO A 1077 -17.75 3.62 15.37
N TYR A 1078 -17.67 4.94 15.20
CA TYR A 1078 -16.50 5.67 14.70
C TYR A 1078 -16.01 6.67 15.77
N PRO A 1079 -14.81 6.48 16.35
CA PRO A 1079 -13.93 5.31 16.26
C PRO A 1079 -14.55 4.02 16.87
N PRO A 1080 -13.99 2.82 16.59
CA PRO A 1080 -12.82 2.53 15.75
C PRO A 1080 -13.11 2.29 14.25
N GLY A 1081 -14.38 2.10 13.85
CA GLY A 1081 -14.80 2.04 12.44
C GLY A 1081 -14.99 0.65 11.82
N PHE A 1082 -14.94 -0.43 12.60
CA PHE A 1082 -15.32 -1.79 12.23
C PHE A 1082 -16.61 -2.25 12.95
N PRO A 1083 -17.32 -3.31 12.48
CA PRO A 1083 -18.60 -3.70 13.07
C PRO A 1083 -18.47 -4.41 14.43
N VAL A 1084 -18.95 -3.76 15.50
CA VAL A 1084 -19.06 -4.39 16.82
C VAL A 1084 -20.21 -5.40 16.86
N ALA A 1085 -21.29 -5.16 16.11
CA ALA A 1085 -22.36 -6.13 15.85
C ALA A 1085 -22.57 -6.32 14.34
N VAL A 1086 -22.97 -7.54 13.95
CA VAL A 1086 -23.35 -7.89 12.56
C VAL A 1086 -24.76 -8.49 12.53
N PRO A 1087 -25.50 -8.40 11.41
CA PRO A 1087 -26.81 -9.05 11.24
C PRO A 1087 -26.77 -10.53 11.65
N GLY A 1088 -27.74 -10.97 12.45
CA GLY A 1088 -27.86 -12.36 12.91
C GLY A 1088 -27.01 -12.71 14.14
N GLN A 1089 -26.12 -11.83 14.59
CA GLN A 1089 -25.34 -12.01 15.83
C GLN A 1089 -26.22 -11.81 17.08
N VAL A 1090 -26.00 -12.64 18.12
CA VAL A 1090 -26.59 -12.44 19.45
C VAL A 1090 -25.81 -11.39 20.23
N LEU A 1091 -26.46 -10.35 20.73
CA LEU A 1091 -25.82 -9.30 21.53
C LEU A 1091 -25.47 -9.77 22.95
N THR A 1092 -24.34 -9.30 23.47
CA THR A 1092 -23.83 -9.59 24.83
C THR A 1092 -23.87 -8.35 25.71
N VAL A 1093 -23.83 -8.53 27.03
CA VAL A 1093 -23.75 -7.40 27.99
C VAL A 1093 -22.50 -6.55 27.73
N ALA A 1094 -21.35 -7.19 27.51
CA ALA A 1094 -20.08 -6.50 27.19
C ALA A 1094 -20.18 -5.59 25.95
N LEU A 1095 -20.89 -6.02 24.89
CA LEU A 1095 -21.10 -5.19 23.70
C LEU A 1095 -21.96 -3.96 24.00
N VAL A 1096 -23.02 -4.13 24.80
CA VAL A 1096 -23.88 -3.01 25.22
C VAL A 1096 -23.12 -2.05 26.15
N ASP A 1097 -22.29 -2.56 27.04
CA ASP A 1097 -21.46 -1.76 27.96
C ASP A 1097 -20.30 -1.04 27.25
N PHE A 1098 -19.71 -1.66 26.23
CA PHE A 1098 -18.76 -1.02 25.33
C PHE A 1098 -19.39 0.18 24.62
N LEU A 1099 -20.61 0.02 24.07
CA LEU A 1099 -21.35 1.16 23.47
C LEU A 1099 -21.81 2.19 24.51
N LEU A 1100 -22.14 1.79 25.74
CA LEU A 1100 -22.50 2.74 26.82
C LEU A 1100 -21.31 3.55 27.35
N LYS A 1101 -20.06 3.04 27.22
CA LYS A 1101 -18.83 3.78 27.54
C LYS A 1101 -18.19 4.47 26.33
N LEU A 1102 -18.70 4.29 25.12
CA LEU A 1102 -18.22 4.97 23.91
C LEU A 1102 -18.90 6.35 23.77
N ASP A 1103 -18.19 7.43 24.12
CA ASP A 1103 -18.60 8.79 23.76
C ASP A 1103 -18.25 9.08 22.30
N VAL A 1104 -19.09 8.57 21.38
CA VAL A 1104 -18.93 8.74 19.94
C VAL A 1104 -20.21 9.23 19.30
N LYS A 1105 -20.08 10.20 18.38
CA LYS A 1105 -21.20 10.90 17.73
C LYS A 1105 -21.65 10.26 16.42
N GLU A 1106 -20.95 9.23 15.96
CA GLU A 1106 -21.22 8.54 14.69
C GLU A 1106 -21.18 7.02 14.91
N ILE A 1107 -22.36 6.39 14.95
CA ILE A 1107 -22.51 4.93 15.00
C ILE A 1107 -23.40 4.49 13.83
N HIS A 1108 -22.80 3.94 12.77
CA HIS A 1108 -23.60 3.48 11.61
C HIS A 1108 -24.45 2.28 12.04
N GLY A 1109 -25.72 2.27 11.64
CA GLY A 1109 -26.67 1.18 11.93
C GLY A 1109 -27.27 1.16 13.34
N PHE A 1110 -27.03 2.23 14.11
CA PHE A 1110 -27.66 2.54 15.40
C PHE A 1110 -28.41 3.88 15.28
N ASP A 1111 -29.38 4.14 16.15
CA ASP A 1111 -30.14 5.39 16.23
C ASP A 1111 -30.16 5.84 17.70
N ASP A 1112 -29.73 7.07 18.00
CA ASP A 1112 -29.57 7.53 19.38
C ASP A 1112 -30.90 7.70 20.15
N LYS A 1113 -32.02 7.83 19.43
CA LYS A 1113 -33.37 8.04 20.00
C LYS A 1113 -34.10 6.71 20.18
N LEU A 1114 -33.92 5.76 19.27
CA LEU A 1114 -34.60 4.46 19.25
C LEU A 1114 -33.74 3.32 19.83
N GLY A 1115 -32.43 3.39 19.64
CA GLY A 1115 -31.43 2.41 20.06
C GLY A 1115 -31.11 1.35 19.01
N PHE A 1116 -30.80 0.12 19.46
CA PHE A 1116 -30.47 -1.00 18.58
C PHE A 1116 -31.66 -1.41 17.71
N ARG A 1117 -31.42 -1.63 16.41
CA ARG A 1117 -32.35 -2.24 15.46
C ARG A 1117 -32.27 -3.77 15.54
N LEU A 1118 -33.27 -4.41 16.14
CA LEU A 1118 -33.27 -5.82 16.58
C LEU A 1118 -34.42 -6.62 15.96
N PHE A 1119 -34.26 -7.94 15.86
CA PHE A 1119 -35.36 -8.82 15.44
C PHE A 1119 -36.46 -8.92 16.53
N LYS A 1120 -37.71 -9.10 16.08
CA LYS A 1120 -38.84 -9.51 16.93
C LYS A 1120 -38.71 -10.99 17.31
N PRO A 1121 -38.90 -11.40 18.58
CA PRO A 1121 -38.73 -12.80 19.00
C PRO A 1121 -39.65 -13.81 18.29
N GLY A 1122 -40.84 -13.39 17.88
CA GLY A 1122 -41.78 -14.26 17.13
C GLY A 1122 -41.20 -14.75 15.81
N VAL A 1123 -40.63 -13.85 15.02
CA VAL A 1123 -40.03 -14.14 13.69
C VAL A 1123 -38.88 -15.14 13.81
N LEU A 1124 -38.01 -14.96 14.81
CA LEU A 1124 -36.92 -15.91 15.08
C LEU A 1124 -37.46 -17.29 15.48
N THR A 1125 -38.54 -17.35 16.27
CA THR A 1125 -39.18 -18.60 16.70
C THR A 1125 -39.86 -19.32 15.52
N GLU A 1126 -40.51 -18.56 14.63
CA GLU A 1126 -41.15 -19.05 13.41
C GLU A 1126 -40.12 -19.59 12.42
N LYS A 1127 -39.06 -18.82 12.12
CA LYS A 1127 -37.97 -19.27 11.24
C LYS A 1127 -37.22 -20.49 11.80
N LEU A 1128 -37.11 -20.64 13.12
CA LEU A 1128 -36.56 -21.85 13.73
C LEU A 1128 -37.46 -23.08 13.48
N ARG A 1129 -38.78 -22.93 13.58
CA ARG A 1129 -39.76 -24.00 13.29
C ARG A 1129 -39.78 -24.39 11.81
N GLU A 1130 -39.73 -23.41 10.90
CA GLU A 1130 -39.57 -23.65 9.45
C GLU A 1130 -38.30 -24.48 9.18
N ARG A 1131 -37.18 -24.08 9.77
CA ARG A 1131 -35.89 -24.75 9.57
C ARG A 1131 -35.86 -26.16 10.17
N GLN A 1132 -36.52 -26.38 11.31
CA GLN A 1132 -36.67 -27.71 11.93
C GLN A 1132 -37.58 -28.64 11.10
N SER A 1133 -38.71 -28.15 10.60
CA SER A 1133 -39.62 -28.94 9.75
C SER A 1133 -39.02 -29.25 8.37
N ALA A 1134 -38.31 -28.30 7.75
CA ALA A 1134 -37.54 -28.55 6.53
C ALA A 1134 -36.41 -29.59 6.74
N GLY A 1135 -35.80 -29.62 7.95
CA GLY A 1135 -34.86 -30.67 8.34
C GLY A 1135 -35.52 -32.06 8.43
N ALA A 1136 -36.67 -32.16 9.10
CA ALA A 1136 -37.42 -33.42 9.24
C ALA A 1136 -37.88 -33.99 7.89
N LEU A 1137 -38.25 -33.14 6.93
CA LEU A 1137 -38.62 -33.55 5.57
C LEU A 1137 -37.43 -34.10 4.75
N ARG A 1138 -36.19 -33.68 5.05
CA ARG A 1138 -34.98 -34.29 4.47
C ARG A 1138 -34.58 -35.60 5.16
N GLY A 1139 -34.92 -35.78 6.44
CA GLY A 1139 -34.68 -37.03 7.18
C GLY A 1139 -35.59 -38.20 6.80
N THR A 1140 -36.61 -37.98 5.97
CA THR A 1140 -37.66 -38.96 5.65
C THR A 1140 -37.69 -39.39 4.17
N SER A 1141 -36.63 -39.10 3.40
CA SER A 1141 -36.58 -39.33 1.95
C SER A 1141 -35.23 -39.86 1.43
N VAL A 1142 -34.55 -40.74 2.20
CA VAL A 1142 -33.34 -41.45 1.78
C VAL A 1142 -33.50 -42.98 1.95
N GLU A 1143 -34.40 -43.57 1.18
CA GLU A 1143 -34.24 -44.99 0.81
C GLU A 1143 -33.16 -45.12 -0.27
N GLN A 1144 -32.42 -46.23 -0.24
CA GLN A 1144 -31.24 -46.42 -1.06
C GLN A 1144 -31.57 -46.56 -2.55
N ARG A 1145 -30.93 -45.74 -3.38
CA ARG A 1145 -30.60 -46.11 -4.77
C ARG A 1145 -29.12 -45.92 -5.01
N LEU A 1146 -28.38 -47.01 -4.78
CA LEU A 1146 -27.07 -47.19 -5.39
C LEU A 1146 -27.22 -47.07 -6.92
N PRO A 1147 -26.33 -46.34 -7.62
CA PRO A 1147 -26.24 -46.46 -9.07
C PRO A 1147 -25.77 -47.88 -9.44
N PRO A 1148 -26.26 -48.47 -10.54
CA PRO A 1148 -25.74 -49.74 -11.03
C PRO A 1148 -24.27 -49.60 -11.47
N GLU A 1149 -23.57 -50.74 -11.51
CA GLU A 1149 -22.15 -50.80 -11.81
C GLU A 1149 -21.80 -50.34 -13.24
N THR A 1150 -20.52 -50.05 -13.46
CA THR A 1150 -20.01 -49.36 -14.65
C THR A 1150 -20.06 -50.20 -15.93
N GLU A 1151 -20.96 -49.87 -16.86
CA GLU A 1151 -20.80 -50.26 -18.27
C GLU A 1151 -19.71 -49.40 -18.94
N THR A 1152 -18.71 -50.07 -19.54
CA THR A 1152 -17.55 -49.44 -20.18
C THR A 1152 -17.82 -49.11 -21.65
N VAL A 1153 -18.45 -47.96 -21.90
CA VAL A 1153 -18.76 -47.49 -23.26
C VAL A 1153 -17.50 -47.07 -24.03
N HIS A 1154 -16.95 -47.98 -24.83
CA HIS A 1154 -15.87 -47.68 -25.79
C HIS A 1154 -16.35 -46.79 -26.94
N VAL A 1155 -16.08 -45.49 -26.87
CA VAL A 1155 -16.35 -44.54 -27.96
C VAL A 1155 -15.26 -44.64 -29.03
N ALA A 1156 -15.49 -45.46 -30.05
CA ALA A 1156 -14.60 -45.58 -31.21
C ALA A 1156 -14.80 -44.41 -32.19
N VAL A 1157 -13.82 -43.50 -32.28
CA VAL A 1157 -13.85 -42.37 -33.21
C VAL A 1157 -13.49 -42.84 -34.63
N ARG A 1158 -14.40 -42.65 -35.60
CA ARG A 1158 -14.10 -42.78 -37.03
C ARG A 1158 -13.83 -41.40 -37.66
N PRO A 1159 -12.88 -41.28 -38.61
CA PRO A 1159 -12.64 -40.04 -39.35
C PRO A 1159 -13.74 -39.76 -40.39
N PRO A 1160 -13.96 -38.50 -40.79
CA PRO A 1160 -14.95 -38.14 -41.80
C PRO A 1160 -14.46 -38.42 -43.23
N THR A 1161 -15.34 -38.93 -44.08
CA THR A 1161 -15.15 -39.03 -45.54
C THR A 1161 -16.06 -38.02 -46.25
N ALA A 1162 -15.55 -37.34 -47.28
CA ALA A 1162 -16.28 -36.34 -48.04
C ALA A 1162 -17.36 -36.95 -48.96
N GLY A 1163 -18.39 -36.17 -49.25
CA GLY A 1163 -19.43 -36.47 -50.24
C GLY A 1163 -20.13 -35.18 -50.69
N THR A 1164 -19.97 -34.83 -51.97
CA THR A 1164 -20.52 -33.61 -52.61
C THR A 1164 -21.93 -33.87 -53.21
N PRO A 1165 -22.68 -32.83 -53.64
CA PRO A 1165 -24.15 -32.85 -53.62
C PRO A 1165 -24.82 -33.30 -54.92
N GLN A 1166 -26.15 -33.44 -54.89
CA GLN A 1166 -27.00 -33.42 -56.08
C GLN A 1166 -28.36 -32.75 -55.83
N LEU A 1167 -28.96 -32.18 -56.89
CA LEU A 1167 -30.27 -31.53 -56.92
C LEU A 1167 -31.24 -32.33 -57.81
N SER A 1168 -32.49 -32.48 -57.36
CA SER A 1168 -33.72 -32.67 -58.16
C SER A 1168 -34.90 -32.77 -57.16
N GLU A 1169 -35.80 -31.79 -57.05
CA GLU A 1169 -36.94 -31.52 -57.94
C GLU A 1169 -38.14 -32.47 -57.78
N GLU A 1170 -39.28 -31.88 -57.38
CA GLU A 1170 -40.66 -32.27 -57.70
C GLU A 1170 -41.22 -33.66 -57.21
N LYS A 1171 -42.53 -33.84 -56.94
CA LYS A 1171 -43.70 -32.94 -56.98
C LYS A 1171 -44.78 -33.40 -55.98
N LYS A 1172 -45.48 -32.44 -55.37
CA LYS A 1172 -46.93 -32.39 -55.01
C LYS A 1172 -47.70 -33.69 -54.68
N ASP A 1173 -48.51 -33.64 -53.61
CA ASP A 1173 -49.92 -33.23 -53.78
C ASP A 1173 -50.61 -32.61 -52.55
N ALA A 1174 -51.75 -31.95 -52.80
CA ALA A 1174 -52.84 -31.41 -51.95
C ALA A 1174 -52.70 -31.32 -50.38
N SER A 1175 -53.22 -30.31 -49.66
CA SER A 1175 -54.25 -29.28 -49.97
C SER A 1175 -54.21 -28.05 -49.01
N SER A 1176 -54.68 -26.88 -49.47
CA SER A 1176 -55.39 -25.78 -48.74
C SER A 1176 -54.96 -25.36 -47.32
N ASN A 1177 -54.72 -24.09 -46.95
CA ASN A 1177 -54.72 -22.75 -47.59
C ASN A 1177 -53.57 -21.96 -46.90
N GLY A 1178 -52.83 -21.01 -47.50
CA GLY A 1178 -53.27 -19.76 -48.12
C GLY A 1178 -53.34 -18.63 -47.04
N VAL A 1179 -52.67 -17.47 -47.15
CA VAL A 1179 -51.91 -16.84 -48.26
C VAL A 1179 -50.83 -15.87 -47.69
N VAL A 1180 -49.58 -15.95 -48.20
CA VAL A 1180 -48.53 -14.91 -48.45
C VAL A 1180 -48.29 -13.81 -47.36
N ALA A 1181 -47.10 -13.62 -46.75
CA ALA A 1181 -45.84 -13.00 -47.26
C ALA A 1181 -45.98 -11.53 -47.76
N ALA A 1182 -44.95 -10.68 -47.92
CA ALA A 1182 -43.56 -10.64 -47.46
C ALA A 1182 -43.03 -9.18 -47.54
N SER A 1183 -41.87 -8.92 -46.91
CA SER A 1183 -40.82 -7.95 -47.28
C SER A 1183 -41.14 -6.54 -47.84
N ALA A 1184 -40.50 -5.56 -47.16
CA ALA A 1184 -39.84 -4.36 -47.73
C ALA A 1184 -40.63 -3.06 -48.00
N ASP A 1185 -39.82 -2.00 -48.00
CA ASP A 1185 -39.99 -0.61 -48.44
C ASP A 1185 -40.86 0.39 -47.64
N ASP A 1186 -40.39 1.64 -47.77
CA ASP A 1186 -40.75 2.94 -47.17
C ASP A 1186 -42.21 3.41 -47.48
N PRO A 1187 -42.75 4.51 -46.88
CA PRO A 1187 -42.11 5.49 -45.99
C PRO A 1187 -42.96 5.96 -44.78
N ASP A 1188 -42.44 6.97 -44.09
CA ASP A 1188 -43.16 8.10 -43.47
C ASP A 1188 -44.25 7.89 -42.37
N SER A 1189 -43.90 8.41 -41.20
CA SER A 1189 -44.76 9.24 -40.34
C SER A 1189 -45.78 8.61 -39.36
N LYS A 1190 -45.69 9.10 -38.10
CA LYS A 1190 -46.79 9.44 -37.16
C LYS A 1190 -47.85 8.39 -36.81
N ILE A 1191 -47.54 7.65 -35.74
CA ILE A 1191 -48.29 7.65 -34.46
C ILE A 1191 -49.78 8.09 -34.53
N SER A 1192 -50.71 7.16 -34.33
CA SER A 1192 -51.55 7.14 -33.10
C SER A 1192 -52.51 5.94 -33.05
N GLU A 1193 -52.72 5.43 -31.84
CA GLU A 1193 -53.65 4.33 -31.52
C GLU A 1193 -55.10 4.83 -31.41
N LYS A 1194 -56.10 3.92 -31.50
CA LYS A 1194 -57.37 4.06 -30.77
C LYS A 1194 -58.24 2.81 -30.70
N SER A 1195 -58.11 2.04 -29.62
CA SER A 1195 -59.25 1.57 -28.79
C SER A 1195 -58.75 0.65 -27.66
N GLY A 1196 -58.85 1.01 -26.38
CA GLY A 1196 -59.16 2.34 -25.85
C GLY A 1196 -59.26 2.35 -24.32
N ASN A 1197 -58.60 3.32 -23.68
CA ASN A 1197 -58.97 3.78 -22.34
C ASN A 1197 -58.57 5.26 -22.15
N SER A 1198 -59.20 5.90 -21.16
CA SER A 1198 -59.13 7.32 -20.76
C SER A 1198 -57.71 7.90 -20.54
N THR A 1199 -57.41 9.21 -20.73
CA THR A 1199 -58.15 10.37 -21.30
C THR A 1199 -57.19 11.54 -21.63
N ASN A 1200 -57.63 12.44 -22.52
CA ASN A 1200 -57.07 13.77 -22.85
C ASN A 1200 -56.66 14.66 -21.64
N ALA A 1201 -55.86 15.73 -21.76
CA ALA A 1201 -54.88 16.21 -22.77
C ALA A 1201 -54.23 17.54 -22.28
N THR A 1202 -53.18 18.03 -22.95
CA THR A 1202 -52.71 19.43 -22.84
C THR A 1202 -52.44 20.05 -24.22
N ARG A 1203 -52.76 21.34 -24.40
CA ARG A 1203 -52.41 22.13 -25.60
C ARG A 1203 -52.42 23.65 -25.32
N ASN A 1204 -51.45 24.31 -25.96
CA ASN A 1204 -51.37 25.67 -26.52
C ASN A 1204 -52.71 26.42 -26.74
N SER A 1205 -52.76 27.77 -26.81
CA SER A 1205 -51.83 28.86 -26.44
C SER A 1205 -52.53 30.23 -26.69
N ASP A 1206 -52.06 31.30 -26.05
CA ASP A 1206 -52.21 32.73 -26.39
C ASP A 1206 -53.59 33.30 -26.79
N ALA A 1207 -54.16 34.20 -25.96
CA ALA A 1207 -54.27 35.64 -26.28
C ALA A 1207 -55.15 36.46 -25.31
N ALA A 1208 -54.78 37.74 -25.16
CA ALA A 1208 -55.65 38.92 -24.96
C ALA A 1208 -56.62 39.04 -23.75
N SER A 1209 -56.21 39.90 -22.81
CA SER A 1209 -56.98 41.05 -22.28
C SER A 1209 -58.25 40.89 -21.42
N SER A 1210 -58.13 41.37 -20.17
CA SER A 1210 -58.91 42.49 -19.57
C SER A 1210 -59.84 42.24 -18.38
N LEU A 1211 -59.73 43.18 -17.43
CA LEU A 1211 -60.75 43.74 -16.53
C LEU A 1211 -61.43 42.89 -15.44
N SER A 1212 -61.16 43.33 -14.19
CA SER A 1212 -62.10 43.45 -13.06
C SER A 1212 -62.56 42.19 -12.31
N SER A 1213 -62.74 42.22 -10.98
CA SER A 1213 -62.25 43.18 -9.96
C SER A 1213 -62.55 42.67 -8.53
N ARG A 1214 -61.71 43.06 -7.55
CA ARG A 1214 -62.03 43.13 -6.10
C ARG A 1214 -62.21 41.77 -5.39
N ARG A 1215 -61.80 41.56 -4.13
CA ARG A 1215 -61.12 42.44 -3.14
C ARG A 1215 -60.41 41.59 -2.06
N ASP A 1216 -59.30 42.15 -1.54
CA ASP A 1216 -58.86 42.23 -0.13
C ASP A 1216 -58.72 40.92 0.72
N ASP A 1217 -57.65 40.71 1.52
CA ASP A 1217 -56.42 41.50 1.69
C ASP A 1217 -55.23 40.71 2.30
N GLN A 1218 -54.01 41.22 2.02
CA GLN A 1218 -52.76 41.34 2.82
C GLN A 1218 -52.29 40.24 3.83
N GLU A 1219 -50.98 39.97 4.06
CA GLU A 1219 -49.70 40.43 3.47
C GLU A 1219 -48.56 39.38 3.72
N LYS A 1220 -47.66 39.09 2.75
CA LYS A 1220 -46.31 39.67 2.47
C LYS A 1220 -45.28 39.54 3.63
N ARG A 1221 -43.97 39.33 3.42
CA ARG A 1221 -43.11 39.07 2.22
C ARG A 1221 -41.80 38.39 2.74
N GLU A 1222 -41.14 37.46 2.03
CA GLU A 1222 -40.18 37.65 0.90
C GLU A 1222 -39.12 38.74 1.20
N SER A 1223 -37.83 38.54 0.95
CA SER A 1223 -37.25 38.06 -0.32
C SER A 1223 -35.81 37.52 -0.18
N GLU A 1224 -35.46 36.57 -1.05
CA GLU A 1224 -34.18 36.44 -1.78
C GLU A 1224 -32.85 36.27 -0.96
N THR A 1225 -31.91 35.40 -1.35
CA THR A 1225 -31.62 34.81 -2.69
C THR A 1225 -31.33 33.31 -2.62
#